data_AF-A0A7K0WQD8-F1
#
_entry.id   AF-A0A7K0WQD8-F1
#
_cell.length_a   1.000
_cell.length_b   1.000
_cell.length_c   1.000
_cell.angle_alpha   90.00
_cell.angle_beta   90.00
_cell.angle_gamma   90.00
#
_symmetry.space_group_name_H-M   'P 1'
#
loop_
_entity.id
_entity.type
_entity.pdbx_description
1 polymer ?
#
loop_
_entity_poly.entity_id
_entity_poly.type
_entity_poly.pdbx_seq_one_letter_code
_entity_poly.pdbx_strand_id
1 'polypeptide(L)'
;MSFVSGKRPGIGTWRMSVAVLRQRRRLVLATVAIALSVGYLAGALTLLDRVSEGLADLAAAGAEPADFIIEGDVAYESALEQTRRLIPSYIAGSLEGQEGIAAVSPRIEEATVLLTASGDPIVAPGLSEQPLGSNWPSDPQLTPYEFVGQGSPPVAPNEVVIDKRSAGKAGVRVGDQIVVAGKTKIAPYEIVGIITTDKGNLPDGSSLALFSTEQARILFDLPDNDNRVAIRLTSDADPSIVEARIAAGLPAGAIIVDGPTGAVHRQESLTRSFALIRGLIIGFAALALLVGMATVANSLTLLYSYRRQSFATFRLFGAKRHQLMQVALLEAAVLAMIGSLIGAPVGLVLARLIEAVLGSLGTAIPVGGSLVSVPALVLAVVVGCVATLLAALFPAWRACSVAPIEAIVEADSVRTPSLLVRLLRSVLLGVAGAAIVGGFMIITNTANSVAVTVAVFVFVSVVFVSMVPTVLASAVALGIRVVPTRSKALRRIGARDALRNRTRTAATTGALLLATGVVVGLAVFLASFTAAIDSDVGDLVQSDLVIDSGTFTKGGLPADLLERVAELPDVEAVSGWQVGRVTIDQVPIRLTGIDGQALSDVLSPGWIGPVPTQISLDGVALAEKTATQLGVQVGDQVAVTFTSQGIETLKVEGIYSSGSLLLGEAVLDREVVSRQVPASVDIAGLVTLKKDTPAARRSVEKLAKTYGVKSVLRPVEFVSSRADLLRGFERVIQWMLLFTLLQALVGVVNTLLLSVGERRREFGLLRAAGASRRQVMRLVLVEGAAFAVIGTLLGLLLGILGARAAVNALSSFGISGFVVPVPILLVTAVAASTLGIIAAAVPARWAAAVPPLEALGDSGGSSSMRGKRKNEKASAKAQSAPAASSSAQTSAPTPAVSSGDDYLSVPTFTREQALHSIATAALVSEEDVFAIATPTAATPRTPAPSPEPAPSPVPALTPEPAPTLESAPSPVLALTPESALTPESALRPGPVSPQLLPSPAAPPAPVPAPVPAPVPAPDPAPESVPVPASPQADRAARRPTRPLFSRPAVVAPVEQFPDPPEPDQAQPDQAQPDQAQPDQAQPDQAQPDQAQPDQAQPDQAQPD
;
A
#
# COMPACT_ATOMS: atom_id res chain seq x y z
N MET A 1 47.08 21.65 12.78
CA MET A 1 47.37 20.46 13.61
C MET A 1 46.69 20.57 14.99
N SER A 2 45.45 21.05 15.06
CA SER A 2 44.77 21.48 16.30
C SER A 2 43.52 20.65 16.66
N PHE A 3 43.30 19.53 15.96
CA PHE A 3 42.09 18.70 16.08
C PHE A 3 42.14 17.62 17.18
N VAL A 4 43.23 17.56 17.96
CA VAL A 4 43.47 16.50 18.97
C VAL A 4 43.17 16.97 20.40
N SER A 5 42.93 18.27 20.63
CA SER A 5 42.51 18.77 21.95
C SER A 5 41.05 18.42 22.22
N GLY A 6 40.80 17.54 23.19
CA GLY A 6 39.50 16.94 23.49
C GLY A 6 38.48 17.86 24.19
N LYS A 7 38.23 19.07 23.67
CA LYS A 7 37.17 19.97 24.18
C LYS A 7 36.24 20.40 23.04
N ARG A 8 34.94 20.05 23.18
CA ARG A 8 33.82 20.26 22.23
C ARG A 8 33.83 19.39 20.94
N PRO A 9 33.44 18.10 21.01
CA PRO A 9 33.45 17.19 19.85
C PRO A 9 32.49 17.57 18.69
N GLY A 10 31.44 18.36 18.93
CA GLY A 10 30.41 18.65 17.90
C GLY A 10 30.80 19.69 16.83
N ILE A 11 31.80 20.54 17.06
CA ILE A 11 32.10 21.67 16.14
C ILE A 11 33.00 21.25 14.97
N GLY A 12 33.90 20.28 15.20
CA GLY A 12 34.81 19.76 14.18
C GLY A 12 34.11 18.94 13.09
N THR A 13 33.13 18.13 13.48
CA THR A 13 32.34 17.28 12.57
C THR A 13 31.48 18.11 11.61
N TRP A 14 30.77 19.12 12.11
CA TRP A 14 29.93 20.00 11.29
C TRP A 14 30.70 20.68 10.16
N ARG A 15 31.93 21.16 10.42
CA ARG A 15 32.79 21.76 9.39
C ARG A 15 33.25 20.77 8.31
N MET A 16 33.38 19.48 8.64
CA MET A 16 33.60 18.44 7.62
C MET A 16 32.34 18.21 6.77
N SER A 17 31.16 18.19 7.39
CA SER A 17 29.87 18.04 6.68
C SER A 17 29.57 19.20 5.72
N VAL A 18 30.00 20.42 6.00
CA VAL A 18 29.78 21.58 5.09
C VAL A 18 30.65 21.50 3.82
N ALA A 19 31.85 20.90 3.88
CA ALA A 19 32.72 20.73 2.70
C ALA A 19 32.13 19.77 1.64
N VAL A 20 31.13 18.97 2.02
CA VAL A 20 30.38 18.03 1.15
C VAL A 20 29.61 18.73 0.03
N LEU A 21 29.27 20.02 0.19
CA LEU A 21 28.54 20.86 -0.78
C LEU A 21 29.24 21.06 -2.14
N ARG A 22 30.34 20.36 -2.41
CA ARG A 22 30.98 20.24 -3.72
C ARG A 22 30.37 19.15 -4.64
N GLN A 23 29.59 18.19 -4.09
CA GLN A 23 28.88 17.15 -4.88
C GLN A 23 27.34 17.34 -4.92
N ARG A 24 26.84 18.58 -4.83
CA ARG A 24 25.41 18.95 -4.65
C ARG A 24 24.39 18.03 -5.36
N ARG A 25 24.60 17.74 -6.65
CA ARG A 25 23.67 16.96 -7.51
C ARG A 25 23.31 15.57 -6.96
N ARG A 26 24.22 14.89 -6.25
CA ARG A 26 23.99 13.54 -5.71
C ARG A 26 23.22 13.56 -4.39
N LEU A 27 23.47 14.56 -3.55
CA LEU A 27 22.73 14.77 -2.31
C LEU A 27 21.26 15.08 -2.62
N VAL A 28 21.01 15.97 -3.60
CA VAL A 28 19.66 16.31 -4.06
C VAL A 28 18.86 15.07 -4.48
N LEU A 29 19.45 14.11 -5.19
CA LEU A 29 18.75 12.88 -5.59
C LEU A 29 18.35 12.00 -4.39
N ALA A 30 19.24 11.88 -3.40
CA ALA A 30 18.92 11.17 -2.14
C ALA A 30 17.84 11.91 -1.34
N THR A 31 17.96 13.24 -1.20
CA THR A 31 16.97 14.09 -0.51
C THR A 31 15.60 14.05 -1.21
N VAL A 32 15.53 14.03 -2.54
CA VAL A 32 14.26 13.88 -3.29
C VAL A 32 13.65 12.50 -3.08
N ALA A 33 14.44 11.43 -3.05
CA ALA A 33 13.92 10.09 -2.74
C ALA A 33 13.36 10.00 -1.31
N ILE A 34 14.04 10.60 -0.32
CA ILE A 34 13.54 10.72 1.05
C ILE A 34 12.25 11.56 1.06
N ALA A 35 12.23 12.73 0.43
CA ALA A 35 11.10 13.64 0.42
C ALA A 35 9.84 13.02 -0.22
N LEU A 36 9.98 12.25 -1.30
CA LEU A 36 8.84 11.53 -1.88
C LEU A 36 8.33 10.43 -0.94
N SER A 37 9.22 9.65 -0.33
CA SER A 37 8.85 8.54 0.56
C SER A 37 8.17 9.04 1.85
N VAL A 38 8.74 10.10 2.45
CA VAL A 38 8.22 10.71 3.67
C VAL A 38 6.99 11.58 3.38
N GLY A 39 6.92 12.22 2.21
CA GLY A 39 5.72 12.92 1.77
C GLY A 39 4.56 11.96 1.54
N TYR A 40 4.80 10.79 0.94
CA TYR A 40 3.76 9.77 0.81
C TYR A 40 3.26 9.27 2.17
N LEU A 41 4.17 8.95 3.08
CA LEU A 41 3.84 8.56 4.46
C LEU A 41 3.07 9.67 5.20
N ALA A 42 3.50 10.93 5.07
CA ALA A 42 2.85 12.09 5.65
C ALA A 42 1.44 12.31 5.09
N GLY A 43 1.26 12.21 3.77
CA GLY A 43 -0.05 12.34 3.12
C GLY A 43 -1.01 11.21 3.49
N ALA A 44 -0.51 9.96 3.52
CA ALA A 44 -1.28 8.79 3.93
C ALA A 44 -1.71 8.87 5.41
N LEU A 45 -0.80 9.22 6.32
CA LEU A 45 -1.13 9.42 7.74
C LEU A 45 -2.05 10.61 7.95
N THR A 46 -1.82 11.75 7.27
CA THR A 46 -2.70 12.94 7.42
C THR A 46 -4.11 12.65 6.90
N LEU A 47 -4.25 11.88 5.82
CA LEU A 47 -5.57 11.44 5.33
C LEU A 47 -6.25 10.49 6.33
N LEU A 48 -5.52 9.54 6.92
CA LEU A 48 -6.06 8.64 7.93
C LEU A 48 -6.49 9.38 9.21
N ASP A 49 -5.66 10.30 9.69
CA ASP A 49 -5.96 11.14 10.84
C ASP A 49 -7.24 11.96 10.55
N ARG A 50 -7.31 12.65 9.41
CA ARG A 50 -8.49 13.46 9.01
C ARG A 50 -9.76 12.64 8.82
N VAL A 51 -9.66 11.39 8.36
CA VAL A 51 -10.80 10.46 8.34
C VAL A 51 -11.18 10.07 9.77
N SER A 52 -10.23 9.73 10.64
CA SER A 52 -10.55 9.40 12.03
C SER A 52 -11.09 10.59 12.84
N GLU A 53 -10.65 11.81 12.55
CA GLU A 53 -11.22 13.07 13.06
C GLU A 53 -12.64 13.26 12.52
N GLY A 54 -12.90 12.98 11.23
CA GLY A 54 -14.24 13.05 10.65
C GLY A 54 -15.22 12.03 11.24
N LEU A 55 -14.76 10.82 11.56
CA LEU A 55 -15.55 9.79 12.24
C LEU A 55 -15.76 10.11 13.72
N ALA A 56 -14.79 10.75 14.39
CA ALA A 56 -14.94 11.24 15.75
C ALA A 56 -15.91 12.44 15.82
N ASP A 57 -15.82 13.36 14.85
CA ASP A 57 -16.76 14.47 14.71
C ASP A 57 -18.17 13.97 14.36
N LEU A 58 -18.33 12.90 13.56
CA LEU A 58 -19.65 12.29 13.33
C LEU A 58 -20.17 11.48 14.53
N ALA A 59 -19.29 10.81 15.27
CA ALA A 59 -19.67 10.13 16.51
C ALA A 59 -20.14 11.12 17.58
N ALA A 60 -19.53 12.30 17.65
CA ALA A 60 -19.95 13.41 18.52
C ALA A 60 -21.18 14.15 17.98
N ALA A 61 -21.32 14.31 16.66
CA ALA A 61 -22.44 15.02 16.04
C ALA A 61 -23.75 14.24 16.20
N GLY A 62 -24.53 14.60 17.23
CA GLY A 62 -25.71 13.84 17.65
C GLY A 62 -25.49 12.94 18.86
N ALA A 63 -24.31 12.99 19.51
CA ALA A 63 -24.14 12.47 20.85
C ALA A 63 -24.87 13.38 21.85
N GLU A 64 -25.87 12.83 22.51
CA GLU A 64 -26.70 13.57 23.47
C GLU A 64 -25.89 13.84 24.75
N PRO A 65 -25.92 15.07 25.32
CA PRO A 65 -25.15 15.46 26.51
C PRO A 65 -25.79 14.90 27.80
N ALA A 66 -25.84 13.56 27.87
CA ALA A 66 -26.41 12.79 28.95
C ALA A 66 -25.36 12.47 30.03
N ASP A 67 -25.81 12.36 31.28
CA ASP A 67 -24.98 11.85 32.37
C ASP A 67 -24.82 10.32 32.22
N PHE A 68 -25.93 9.63 31.94
CA PHE A 68 -25.97 8.20 31.65
C PHE A 68 -26.67 7.89 30.33
N ILE A 69 -26.24 6.82 29.68
CA ILE A 69 -26.87 6.21 28.51
C ILE A 69 -27.16 4.75 28.86
N ILE A 70 -28.41 4.32 28.68
CA ILE A 70 -28.76 2.89 28.61
C ILE A 70 -28.69 2.49 27.14
N GLU A 71 -27.91 1.46 26.82
CA GLU A 71 -27.84 0.86 25.49
C GLU A 71 -27.82 -0.67 25.56
N GLY A 72 -28.06 -1.36 24.45
CA GLY A 72 -27.93 -2.81 24.41
C GLY A 72 -26.47 -3.26 24.52
N ASP A 73 -26.26 -4.46 25.07
CA ASP A 73 -24.98 -5.14 25.01
C ASP A 73 -24.62 -5.55 23.56
N VAL A 74 -23.40 -6.05 23.37
CA VAL A 74 -22.89 -6.39 22.03
C VAL A 74 -23.51 -7.70 21.56
N ALA A 75 -24.39 -7.61 20.58
CA ALA A 75 -25.14 -8.72 19.99
C ALA A 75 -24.34 -9.48 18.93
N TYR A 76 -23.47 -8.76 18.21
CA TYR A 76 -22.60 -9.28 17.16
C TYR A 76 -21.30 -8.48 17.15
N GLU A 77 -20.16 -9.16 17.03
CA GLU A 77 -18.87 -8.52 16.90
C GLU A 77 -17.98 -9.21 15.87
N SER A 78 -17.33 -8.41 15.03
CA SER A 78 -16.33 -8.84 14.07
C SER A 78 -15.19 -7.82 13.98
N ALA A 79 -14.17 -8.15 13.17
CA ALA A 79 -13.07 -7.22 12.88
C ALA A 79 -13.49 -5.96 12.09
N LEU A 80 -14.70 -5.93 11.52
CA LEU A 80 -15.18 -4.90 10.59
C LEU A 80 -16.44 -4.16 11.07
N GLU A 81 -17.22 -4.79 11.95
CA GLU A 81 -18.58 -4.40 12.27
C GLU A 81 -18.94 -4.91 13.66
N GLN A 82 -19.66 -4.10 14.42
CA GLN A 82 -20.19 -4.41 15.75
C GLN A 82 -21.66 -3.98 15.76
N THR A 83 -22.53 -4.77 16.37
CA THR A 83 -23.96 -4.48 16.48
C THR A 83 -24.38 -4.66 17.93
N ARG A 84 -25.02 -3.64 18.49
CA ARG A 84 -25.62 -3.70 19.84
C ARG A 84 -27.08 -4.13 19.75
N ARG A 85 -27.61 -4.70 20.84
CA ARG A 85 -29.04 -5.01 20.95
C ARG A 85 -29.87 -3.73 20.97
N LEU A 86 -31.10 -3.84 20.49
CA LEU A 86 -32.15 -2.86 20.80
C LEU A 86 -32.61 -3.10 22.24
N ILE A 87 -33.12 -2.05 22.89
CA ILE A 87 -33.65 -2.11 24.25
C ILE A 87 -35.16 -1.81 24.25
N PRO A 88 -35.97 -2.44 25.11
CA PRO A 88 -37.42 -2.20 25.14
C PRO A 88 -37.81 -0.74 25.39
N SER A 89 -38.75 -0.21 24.62
CA SER A 89 -39.16 1.21 24.67
C SER A 89 -39.80 1.62 26.00
N TYR A 90 -40.35 0.67 26.76
CA TYR A 90 -40.91 0.93 28.09
C TYR A 90 -39.86 1.45 29.10
N ILE A 91 -38.56 1.23 28.84
CA ILE A 91 -37.48 1.66 29.75
C ILE A 91 -37.53 3.17 29.96
N ALA A 92 -37.72 3.97 28.91
CA ALA A 92 -37.79 5.42 29.03
C ALA A 92 -38.93 5.86 29.99
N GLY A 93 -40.16 5.41 29.73
CA GLY A 93 -41.32 5.71 30.57
C GLY A 93 -41.27 5.12 31.98
N SER A 94 -40.43 4.11 32.24
CA SER A 94 -40.21 3.56 33.59
C SER A 94 -39.24 4.39 34.44
N LEU A 95 -38.46 5.26 33.81
CA LEU A 95 -37.45 6.12 34.44
C LEU A 95 -37.94 7.56 34.64
N GLU A 96 -38.91 8.00 33.85
CA GLU A 96 -39.57 9.30 34.02
C GLU A 96 -40.15 9.47 35.43
N GLY A 97 -39.84 10.60 36.08
CA GLY A 97 -40.32 10.94 37.41
C GLY A 97 -39.64 10.21 38.58
N GLN A 98 -38.60 9.39 38.34
CA GLN A 98 -37.79 8.85 39.44
C GLN A 98 -36.94 9.93 40.13
N GLU A 99 -36.81 9.84 41.45
CA GLU A 99 -35.98 10.74 42.25
C GLU A 99 -34.52 10.79 41.77
N GLY A 100 -34.00 11.99 41.49
CA GLY A 100 -32.63 12.18 40.99
C GLY A 100 -32.50 12.16 39.46
N ILE A 101 -33.55 11.79 38.71
CA ILE A 101 -33.61 11.90 37.25
C ILE A 101 -34.35 13.20 36.90
N ALA A 102 -33.70 14.07 36.14
CA ALA A 102 -34.26 15.34 35.67
C ALA A 102 -34.90 15.24 34.28
N ALA A 103 -34.41 14.36 33.42
CA ALA A 103 -34.99 14.07 32.11
C ALA A 103 -34.58 12.70 31.57
N VAL A 104 -35.41 12.17 30.68
CA VAL A 104 -35.20 10.92 29.94
C VAL A 104 -35.54 11.17 28.47
N SER A 105 -34.68 10.73 27.56
CA SER A 105 -34.91 10.83 26.11
C SER A 105 -34.69 9.46 25.46
N PRO A 106 -35.75 8.80 24.94
CA PRO A 106 -35.57 7.63 24.09
C PRO A 106 -34.93 8.05 22.76
N ARG A 107 -34.08 7.19 22.22
CA ARG A 107 -33.32 7.45 20.99
C ARG A 107 -33.54 6.31 20.00
N ILE A 108 -34.27 6.63 18.94
CA ILE A 108 -34.60 5.77 17.81
C ILE A 108 -33.74 6.26 16.64
N GLU A 109 -32.96 5.39 16.01
CA GLU A 109 -31.97 5.78 15.01
C GLU A 109 -31.69 4.66 13.99
N GLU A 110 -31.91 4.92 12.70
CA GLU A 110 -31.62 3.99 11.60
C GLU A 110 -31.40 4.74 10.28
N ALA A 111 -30.94 4.09 9.22
CA ALA A 111 -30.68 4.76 7.94
C ALA A 111 -31.97 5.28 7.27
N THR A 112 -31.93 6.52 6.77
CA THR A 112 -33.01 7.12 5.96
C THR A 112 -32.45 8.02 4.89
N VAL A 113 -32.86 7.82 3.63
CA VAL A 113 -32.29 8.56 2.49
C VAL A 113 -33.11 9.82 2.22
N LEU A 114 -32.43 10.96 2.25
CA LEU A 114 -32.97 12.24 1.77
C LEU A 114 -32.89 12.28 0.23
N LEU A 115 -34.05 12.38 -0.41
CA LEU A 115 -34.24 12.42 -1.86
C LEU A 115 -34.67 13.81 -2.33
N THR A 116 -34.18 14.21 -3.50
CA THR A 116 -34.66 15.42 -4.21
C THR A 116 -36.11 15.28 -4.66
N ALA A 117 -36.74 16.37 -5.11
CA ALA A 117 -38.01 16.29 -5.86
C ALA A 117 -37.87 15.50 -7.19
N SER A 118 -36.67 15.40 -7.76
CA SER A 118 -36.37 14.49 -8.87
C SER A 118 -36.14 13.03 -8.42
N GLY A 119 -36.27 12.72 -7.13
CA GLY A 119 -36.16 11.40 -6.52
C GLY A 119 -34.76 10.78 -6.58
N ASP A 120 -33.73 11.63 -6.59
CA ASP A 120 -32.32 11.26 -6.57
C ASP A 120 -31.74 11.51 -5.17
N PRO A 121 -30.79 10.70 -4.66
CA PRO A 121 -30.23 10.89 -3.33
C PRO A 121 -29.38 12.17 -3.21
N ILE A 122 -29.73 13.04 -2.26
CA ILE A 122 -29.04 14.31 -1.98
C ILE A 122 -27.60 14.07 -1.47
N VAL A 123 -27.40 12.95 -0.80
CA VAL A 123 -26.11 12.39 -0.42
C VAL A 123 -26.01 10.98 -1.00
N ALA A 124 -25.06 10.78 -1.91
CA ALA A 124 -24.79 9.47 -2.50
C ALA A 124 -24.41 8.47 -1.39
N PRO A 125 -24.98 7.25 -1.37
CA PRO A 125 -24.67 6.24 -0.36
C PRO A 125 -23.16 5.97 -0.25
N GLY A 126 -22.64 6.11 0.97
CA GLY A 126 -21.25 5.78 1.30
C GLY A 126 -21.02 4.27 1.44
N LEU A 127 -19.75 3.89 1.52
CA LEU A 127 -19.32 2.50 1.72
C LEU A 127 -19.28 2.04 3.19
N SER A 128 -19.55 2.95 4.11
CA SER A 128 -19.43 2.76 5.56
C SER A 128 -20.55 3.45 6.34
N GLU A 129 -20.98 4.62 5.87
CA GLU A 129 -22.04 5.42 6.47
C GLU A 129 -23.12 5.72 5.42
N GLN A 130 -24.37 5.66 5.87
CA GLN A 130 -25.53 6.05 5.08
C GLN A 130 -26.14 7.34 5.64
N PRO A 131 -26.92 8.07 4.82
CA PRO A 131 -27.92 9.01 5.31
C PRO A 131 -28.68 8.49 6.54
N LEU A 132 -28.72 9.28 7.62
CA LEU A 132 -29.17 8.86 8.94
C LEU A 132 -30.51 9.51 9.32
N GLY A 133 -31.40 8.73 9.90
CA GLY A 133 -32.68 9.17 10.45
C GLY A 133 -32.74 8.95 11.96
N SER A 134 -33.34 9.88 12.70
CA SER A 134 -33.56 9.71 14.14
C SER A 134 -34.77 10.51 14.65
N ASN A 135 -35.14 10.34 15.92
CA ASN A 135 -36.10 11.23 16.57
C ASN A 135 -35.43 12.52 17.06
N TRP A 136 -36.23 13.57 17.22
CA TRP A 136 -35.87 14.74 17.99
C TRP A 136 -35.86 14.40 19.50
N PRO A 137 -34.82 14.78 20.26
CA PRO A 137 -34.75 14.50 21.70
C PRO A 137 -35.86 15.19 22.51
N SER A 138 -36.37 14.52 23.54
CA SER A 138 -37.53 15.00 24.32
C SER A 138 -37.25 16.27 25.14
N ASP A 139 -36.03 16.39 25.70
CA ASP A 139 -35.57 17.54 26.48
C ASP A 139 -34.64 18.43 25.63
N PRO A 140 -34.91 19.74 25.50
CA PRO A 140 -33.97 20.70 24.92
C PRO A 140 -32.55 20.67 25.50
N GLN A 141 -32.37 20.27 26.76
CA GLN A 141 -31.05 20.13 27.39
C GLN A 141 -30.33 18.83 26.98
N LEU A 142 -31.05 17.81 26.52
CA LEU A 142 -30.49 16.59 25.89
C LEU A 142 -30.36 16.73 24.37
N THR A 143 -30.61 17.91 23.79
CA THR A 143 -30.58 18.15 22.35
C THR A 143 -29.21 18.66 21.88
N PRO A 144 -28.41 17.88 21.10
CA PRO A 144 -27.10 18.29 20.60
C PRO A 144 -27.16 19.10 19.28
N TYR A 145 -28.28 19.80 19.06
CA TYR A 145 -28.64 20.42 17.79
C TYR A 145 -29.07 21.88 17.98
N GLU A 146 -28.53 22.80 17.17
CA GLU A 146 -28.94 24.21 17.14
C GLU A 146 -29.64 24.56 15.82
N PHE A 147 -30.71 25.36 15.88
CA PHE A 147 -31.42 25.82 14.67
C PHE A 147 -30.68 26.94 13.93
N VAL A 148 -30.60 26.79 12.61
CA VAL A 148 -29.90 27.71 11.70
C VAL A 148 -30.87 28.78 11.21
N GLY A 149 -31.21 29.71 12.11
CA GLY A 149 -32.17 30.79 11.85
C GLY A 149 -33.53 30.50 12.48
N GLN A 150 -34.61 30.57 11.70
CA GLN A 150 -35.94 30.17 12.16
C GLN A 150 -36.14 28.67 11.95
N GLY A 151 -36.72 28.01 12.94
CA GLY A 151 -37.10 26.60 12.89
C GLY A 151 -37.71 26.16 14.21
N SER A 152 -38.40 25.01 14.21
CA SER A 152 -38.99 24.37 15.39
C SER A 152 -38.72 22.86 15.40
N PRO A 153 -38.80 22.19 16.56
CA PRO A 153 -38.85 20.74 16.62
C PRO A 153 -39.98 20.16 15.76
N PRO A 154 -39.81 18.96 15.18
CA PRO A 154 -40.87 18.26 14.47
C PRO A 154 -41.87 17.67 15.47
N VAL A 155 -43.15 17.97 15.28
CA VAL A 155 -44.25 17.50 16.14
C VAL A 155 -45.25 16.67 15.34
N ALA A 156 -45.65 17.14 14.15
CA ALA A 156 -46.63 16.44 13.32
C ALA A 156 -45.99 15.30 12.48
N PRO A 157 -46.75 14.25 12.13
CA PRO A 157 -46.23 13.08 11.40
C PRO A 157 -45.65 13.36 9.99
N ASN A 158 -45.91 14.53 9.42
CA ASN A 158 -45.43 14.98 8.11
C ASN A 158 -44.31 16.04 8.20
N GLU A 159 -43.78 16.32 9.38
CA GLU A 159 -42.72 17.30 9.61
C GLU A 159 -41.35 16.63 9.72
N VAL A 160 -40.31 17.31 9.24
CA VAL A 160 -38.92 16.89 9.37
C VAL A 160 -38.02 18.08 9.68
N VAL A 161 -36.98 17.86 10.49
CA VAL A 161 -35.85 18.78 10.63
C VAL A 161 -34.64 18.15 9.95
N ILE A 162 -33.95 18.89 9.09
CA ILE A 162 -32.81 18.37 8.32
C ILE A 162 -31.52 19.14 8.62
N ASP A 163 -30.38 18.52 8.38
CA ASP A 163 -29.11 19.20 8.50
C ASP A 163 -28.88 20.28 7.41
N LYS A 164 -28.13 21.31 7.79
CA LYS A 164 -27.79 22.48 6.94
C LYS A 164 -27.05 22.12 5.65
N ARG A 165 -26.29 21.03 5.63
CA ARG A 165 -25.53 20.57 4.46
C ARG A 165 -26.47 19.91 3.44
N SER A 166 -27.39 19.06 3.89
CA SER A 166 -28.44 18.46 3.06
C SER A 166 -29.38 19.52 2.50
N ALA A 167 -29.82 20.46 3.34
CA ALA A 167 -30.62 21.59 2.90
C ALA A 167 -29.90 22.41 1.80
N GLY A 168 -28.63 22.77 2.03
CA GLY A 168 -27.81 23.51 1.07
C GLY A 168 -27.52 22.77 -0.23
N LYS A 169 -27.38 21.43 -0.20
CA LYS A 169 -27.23 20.58 -1.38
C LYS A 169 -28.51 20.46 -2.21
N ALA A 170 -29.66 20.32 -1.55
CA ALA A 170 -30.95 20.22 -2.21
C ALA A 170 -31.51 21.58 -2.67
N GLY A 171 -30.96 22.69 -2.15
CA GLY A 171 -31.41 24.06 -2.45
C GLY A 171 -32.66 24.50 -1.68
N VAL A 172 -33.07 23.72 -0.67
CA VAL A 172 -34.32 23.86 0.09
C VAL A 172 -34.16 24.70 1.35
N ARG A 173 -35.30 25.16 1.89
CA ARG A 173 -35.44 26.03 3.06
C ARG A 173 -36.52 25.48 4.01
N VAL A 174 -36.63 26.11 5.17
CA VAL A 174 -37.78 25.88 6.08
C VAL A 174 -39.07 26.32 5.37
N GLY A 175 -40.08 25.45 5.40
CA GLY A 175 -41.34 25.57 4.64
C GLY A 175 -41.33 24.91 3.25
N ASP A 176 -40.19 24.45 2.74
CA ASP A 176 -40.15 23.60 1.54
C ASP A 176 -40.41 22.13 1.91
N GLN A 177 -40.74 21.30 0.90
CA GLN A 177 -40.86 19.85 1.07
C GLN A 177 -39.61 19.10 0.57
N ILE A 178 -39.26 18.02 1.27
CA ILE A 178 -38.21 17.07 0.94
C ILE A 178 -38.76 15.64 0.95
N VAL A 179 -38.30 14.77 0.07
CA VAL A 179 -38.73 13.37 0.06
C VAL A 179 -37.78 12.57 0.94
N VAL A 180 -38.33 11.79 1.87
CA VAL A 180 -37.61 10.92 2.80
C VAL A 180 -37.95 9.48 2.47
N ALA A 181 -36.95 8.60 2.37
CA ALA A 181 -37.11 7.16 2.29
C ALA A 181 -36.69 6.49 3.62
N GLY A 182 -37.66 6.03 4.41
CA GLY A 182 -37.44 5.18 5.58
C GLY A 182 -37.88 3.74 5.35
N LYS A 183 -37.75 2.88 6.36
CA LYS A 183 -38.04 1.43 6.28
C LYS A 183 -39.48 1.14 5.86
N THR A 184 -40.46 1.80 6.47
CA THR A 184 -41.88 1.52 6.17
C THR A 184 -42.41 2.30 4.97
N LYS A 185 -41.83 3.45 4.62
CA LYS A 185 -42.42 4.37 3.65
C LYS A 185 -41.42 5.34 3.01
N ILE A 186 -41.63 5.62 1.73
CA ILE A 186 -41.09 6.80 1.05
C ILE A 186 -42.19 7.87 0.94
N ALA A 187 -41.96 9.08 1.45
CA ALA A 187 -42.97 10.14 1.49
C ALA A 187 -42.35 11.56 1.46
N PRO A 188 -43.09 12.59 1.01
CA PRO A 188 -42.73 13.98 1.23
C PRO A 188 -42.98 14.41 2.69
N TYR A 189 -42.05 15.15 3.26
CA TYR A 189 -42.14 15.80 4.56
C TYR A 189 -41.88 17.31 4.41
N GLU A 190 -42.50 18.11 5.26
CA GLU A 190 -42.31 19.56 5.35
C GLU A 190 -41.13 19.88 6.26
N ILE A 191 -40.20 20.72 5.78
CA ILE A 191 -39.00 21.10 6.54
C ILE A 191 -39.40 22.17 7.56
N VAL A 192 -39.58 21.81 8.83
CA VAL A 192 -39.91 22.77 9.91
C VAL A 192 -38.68 23.37 10.58
N GLY A 193 -37.49 22.88 10.26
CA GLY A 193 -36.23 23.43 10.75
C GLY A 193 -35.01 22.92 10.00
N ILE A 194 -33.94 23.72 10.06
CA ILE A 194 -32.62 23.35 9.55
C ILE A 194 -31.63 23.44 10.72
N ILE A 195 -30.82 22.41 10.94
CA ILE A 195 -29.90 22.33 12.09
C ILE A 195 -28.41 22.29 11.76
N THR A 196 -27.63 22.70 12.74
CA THR A 196 -26.18 22.47 12.91
C THR A 196 -25.98 21.68 14.22
N THR A 197 -24.86 20.98 14.39
CA THR A 197 -24.49 20.41 15.71
C THR A 197 -23.54 21.35 16.46
N ASP A 198 -23.23 21.01 17.70
CA ASP A 198 -22.16 21.60 18.53
C ASP A 198 -20.81 21.75 17.79
N LYS A 199 -20.44 20.76 16.97
CA LYS A 199 -19.25 20.74 16.11
C LYS A 199 -19.39 21.59 14.84
N GLY A 200 -20.59 22.08 14.54
CA GLY A 200 -20.92 22.81 13.31
C GLY A 200 -21.61 21.94 12.26
N ASN A 201 -21.14 22.04 11.01
CA ASN A 201 -21.72 21.28 9.89
C ASN A 201 -21.33 19.80 9.96
N LEU A 202 -22.25 18.91 9.58
CA LEU A 202 -21.97 17.48 9.42
C LEU A 202 -20.85 17.19 8.38
N PRO A 203 -19.96 16.21 8.65
CA PRO A 203 -18.82 15.83 7.79
C PRO A 203 -19.14 15.50 6.34
N ASP A 204 -18.08 15.48 5.51
CA ASP A 204 -18.19 15.32 4.06
C ASP A 204 -18.74 13.96 3.60
N GLY A 205 -20.06 13.90 3.41
CA GLY A 205 -20.75 12.70 2.91
C GLY A 205 -21.78 12.09 3.87
N SER A 206 -22.05 12.74 4.99
CA SER A 206 -23.15 12.42 5.89
C SER A 206 -24.38 13.31 5.62
N SER A 207 -25.53 12.90 6.15
CA SER A 207 -26.77 13.69 6.25
C SER A 207 -27.62 13.18 7.42
N LEU A 208 -28.40 14.06 8.04
CA LEU A 208 -29.28 13.76 9.15
C LEU A 208 -30.70 14.29 8.91
N ALA A 209 -31.71 13.46 9.19
CA ALA A 209 -33.11 13.83 9.23
C ALA A 209 -33.70 13.47 10.61
N LEU A 210 -34.44 14.41 11.22
CA LEU A 210 -35.04 14.27 12.55
C LEU A 210 -36.57 14.38 12.46
N PHE A 211 -37.26 13.46 13.14
CA PHE A 211 -38.72 13.34 13.18
C PHE A 211 -39.23 13.43 14.62
N SER A 212 -40.55 13.52 14.84
CA SER A 212 -41.10 13.28 16.19
C SER A 212 -40.87 11.81 16.60
N THR A 213 -40.79 11.52 17.90
CA THR A 213 -40.49 10.15 18.41
C THR A 213 -41.46 9.11 17.83
N GLU A 214 -42.76 9.39 17.85
CA GLU A 214 -43.78 8.51 17.26
C GLU A 214 -43.58 8.31 15.76
N GLN A 215 -43.25 9.37 15.02
CA GLN A 215 -42.99 9.26 13.58
C GLN A 215 -41.69 8.50 13.29
N ALA A 216 -40.67 8.57 14.16
CA ALA A 216 -39.47 7.74 14.06
C ALA A 216 -39.78 6.25 14.32
N ARG A 217 -40.60 5.93 15.33
CA ARG A 217 -41.08 4.54 15.57
C ARG A 217 -41.77 3.97 14.34
N ILE A 218 -42.65 4.74 13.72
CA ILE A 218 -43.40 4.34 12.52
C ILE A 218 -42.49 4.27 11.29
N LEU A 219 -41.58 5.22 11.09
CA LEU A 219 -40.74 5.31 9.88
C LEU A 219 -39.62 4.25 9.86
N PHE A 220 -39.11 3.88 11.03
CA PHE A 220 -38.04 2.89 11.19
C PHE A 220 -38.54 1.51 11.68
N ASP A 221 -39.86 1.34 11.84
CA ASP A 221 -40.50 0.09 12.31
C ASP A 221 -39.92 -0.41 13.64
N LEU A 222 -39.94 0.50 14.62
CA LEU A 222 -39.46 0.30 15.99
C LEU A 222 -40.53 0.72 17.02
N PRO A 223 -41.71 0.08 17.05
CA PRO A 223 -42.79 0.42 17.98
C PRO A 223 -42.40 0.15 19.44
N ASP A 224 -41.92 -1.07 19.73
CA ASP A 224 -41.66 -1.55 21.09
C ASP A 224 -40.18 -1.47 21.52
N ASN A 225 -39.32 -0.86 20.70
CA ASN A 225 -37.86 -0.89 20.85
C ASN A 225 -37.21 0.47 20.59
N ASP A 226 -36.11 0.74 21.29
CA ASP A 226 -35.23 1.90 21.13
C ASP A 226 -33.77 1.45 20.91
N ASN A 227 -32.94 2.30 20.30
CA ASN A 227 -31.51 2.02 20.11
C ASN A 227 -30.69 2.34 21.36
N ARG A 228 -31.12 3.35 22.13
CA ARG A 228 -30.60 3.74 23.46
C ARG A 228 -31.61 4.64 24.18
N VAL A 229 -31.39 4.88 25.47
CA VAL A 229 -32.11 5.90 26.26
C VAL A 229 -31.07 6.78 26.96
N ALA A 230 -31.13 8.09 26.70
CA ALA A 230 -30.31 9.09 27.37
C ALA A 230 -30.99 9.58 28.65
N ILE A 231 -30.21 9.82 29.70
CA ILE A 231 -30.68 10.23 31.03
C ILE A 231 -29.87 11.44 31.49
N ARG A 232 -30.59 12.46 31.96
CA ARG A 232 -30.02 13.63 32.63
C ARG A 232 -30.41 13.62 34.10
N LEU A 233 -29.44 13.80 35.00
CA LEU A 233 -29.65 13.81 36.45
C LEU A 233 -30.11 15.19 36.94
N THR A 234 -30.66 15.23 38.16
CA THR A 234 -30.80 16.50 38.90
C THR A 234 -29.45 16.91 39.49
N SER A 235 -29.20 18.21 39.63
CA SER A 235 -27.89 18.76 40.05
C SER A 235 -27.48 18.44 41.51
N ASP A 236 -28.37 17.79 42.26
CA ASP A 236 -28.24 17.35 43.65
C ASP A 236 -28.21 15.82 43.81
N ALA A 237 -28.36 15.06 42.71
CA ALA A 237 -28.29 13.60 42.73
C ALA A 237 -26.85 13.08 42.88
N ASP A 238 -26.69 11.96 43.58
CA ASP A 238 -25.46 11.15 43.53
C ASP A 238 -25.56 10.18 42.33
N PRO A 239 -24.69 10.31 41.31
CA PRO A 239 -24.75 9.47 40.12
C PRO A 239 -24.67 7.98 40.43
N SER A 240 -23.81 7.56 41.38
CA SER A 240 -23.63 6.14 41.70
C SER A 240 -24.83 5.53 42.44
N ILE A 241 -25.59 6.34 43.17
CA ILE A 241 -26.86 5.88 43.78
C ILE A 241 -27.95 5.71 42.72
N VAL A 242 -28.02 6.63 41.74
CA VAL A 242 -28.99 6.54 40.63
C VAL A 242 -28.62 5.41 39.67
N GLU A 243 -27.35 5.25 39.31
CA GLU A 243 -26.82 4.14 38.49
C GLU A 243 -27.18 2.78 39.09
N ALA A 244 -26.88 2.56 40.37
CA ALA A 244 -27.19 1.31 41.06
C ALA A 244 -28.70 1.02 41.14
N ARG A 245 -29.53 2.07 41.23
CA ARG A 245 -31.00 1.95 41.21
C ARG A 245 -31.50 1.56 39.81
N ILE A 246 -30.99 2.19 38.75
CA ILE A 246 -31.34 1.89 37.36
C ILE A 246 -30.91 0.45 37.02
N ALA A 247 -29.66 0.10 37.32
CA ALA A 247 -29.09 -1.22 37.02
C ALA A 247 -29.87 -2.38 37.65
N ALA A 248 -30.48 -2.17 38.83
CA ALA A 248 -31.34 -3.16 39.49
C ALA A 248 -32.70 -3.39 38.78
N GLY A 249 -33.10 -2.50 37.86
CA GLY A 249 -34.34 -2.59 37.08
C GLY A 249 -34.16 -2.85 35.58
N LEU A 250 -32.92 -2.95 35.08
CA LEU A 250 -32.66 -3.22 33.67
C LEU A 250 -33.03 -4.67 33.28
N PRO A 251 -33.59 -4.90 32.07
CA PRO A 251 -33.74 -6.24 31.53
C PRO A 251 -32.36 -6.82 31.15
N ALA A 252 -32.30 -8.14 31.00
CA ALA A 252 -31.11 -8.81 30.49
C ALA A 252 -30.69 -8.22 29.12
N GLY A 253 -29.38 -8.06 28.90
CA GLY A 253 -28.83 -7.49 27.66
C GLY A 253 -28.97 -5.97 27.51
N ALA A 254 -29.56 -5.26 28.47
CA ALA A 254 -29.39 -3.80 28.59
C ALA A 254 -28.23 -3.49 29.55
N ILE A 255 -27.41 -2.50 29.21
CA ILE A 255 -26.33 -1.98 30.06
C ILE A 255 -26.49 -0.47 30.26
N ILE A 256 -26.02 0.02 31.41
CA ILE A 256 -25.84 1.46 31.66
C ILE A 256 -24.35 1.81 31.50
N VAL A 257 -24.07 2.95 30.87
CA VAL A 257 -22.74 3.55 30.72
C VAL A 257 -22.84 5.06 30.95
N ASP A 258 -21.72 5.73 31.26
CA ASP A 258 -21.70 7.19 31.25
C ASP A 258 -21.81 7.73 29.80
N GLY A 259 -22.29 8.98 29.66
CA GLY A 259 -22.41 9.65 28.36
C GLY A 259 -21.13 9.61 27.50
N PRO A 260 -19.94 9.93 28.07
CA PRO A 260 -18.66 9.83 27.37
C PRO A 260 -18.34 8.42 26.83
N THR A 261 -18.59 7.36 27.60
CA THR A 261 -18.34 5.97 27.16
C THR A 261 -19.31 5.54 26.07
N GLY A 262 -20.59 5.95 26.15
CA GLY A 262 -21.57 5.71 25.08
C GLY A 262 -21.20 6.41 23.76
N ALA A 263 -20.51 7.56 23.82
CA ALA A 263 -19.94 8.22 22.64
C ALA A 263 -18.69 7.49 22.10
N VAL A 264 -17.84 6.95 22.99
CA VAL A 264 -16.68 6.10 22.59
C VAL A 264 -17.15 4.81 21.91
N HIS A 265 -18.17 4.12 22.42
CA HIS A 265 -18.75 2.93 21.78
C HIS A 265 -19.31 3.24 20.37
N ARG A 266 -19.92 4.41 20.18
CA ARG A 266 -20.37 4.91 18.87
C ARG A 266 -19.16 5.14 17.94
N GLN A 267 -18.12 5.82 18.42
CA GLN A 267 -16.89 6.07 17.65
C GLN A 267 -16.15 4.76 17.27
N GLU A 268 -16.09 3.79 18.18
CA GLU A 268 -15.43 2.50 17.92
C GLU A 268 -16.15 1.74 16.80
N SER A 269 -17.49 1.70 16.85
CA SER A 269 -18.33 1.07 15.82
C SER A 269 -18.03 1.64 14.42
N LEU A 270 -18.01 2.97 14.28
CA LEU A 270 -17.65 3.64 13.01
C LEU A 270 -16.19 3.36 12.60
N THR A 271 -15.26 3.35 13.57
CA THR A 271 -13.82 3.12 13.32
C THR A 271 -13.55 1.70 12.83
N ARG A 272 -14.29 0.69 13.32
CA ARG A 272 -14.19 -0.71 12.87
C ARG A 272 -14.56 -0.85 11.40
N SER A 273 -15.61 -0.16 10.92
CA SER A 273 -16.01 -0.19 9.50
C SER A 273 -14.94 0.35 8.54
N PHE A 274 -14.06 1.25 9.02
CA PHE A 274 -12.91 1.74 8.25
C PHE A 274 -11.62 0.91 8.40
N ALA A 275 -11.63 -0.18 9.17
CA ALA A 275 -10.42 -0.95 9.50
C ALA A 275 -9.67 -1.50 8.26
N LEU A 276 -10.39 -2.00 7.24
CA LEU A 276 -9.78 -2.46 5.99
C LEU A 276 -9.10 -1.32 5.22
N ILE A 277 -9.78 -0.17 5.12
CA ILE A 277 -9.29 1.01 4.41
C ILE A 277 -8.04 1.54 5.12
N ARG A 278 -8.08 1.61 6.46
CA ARG A 278 -6.94 1.97 7.32
C ARG A 278 -5.76 1.02 7.13
N GLY A 279 -6.00 -0.30 7.18
CA GLY A 279 -4.98 -1.32 6.98
C GLY A 279 -4.33 -1.24 5.59
N LEU A 280 -5.13 -1.03 4.54
CA LEU A 280 -4.65 -0.86 3.17
C LEU A 280 -3.77 0.38 3.00
N ILE A 281 -4.21 1.54 3.50
CA ILE A 281 -3.44 2.80 3.40
C ILE A 281 -2.13 2.72 4.20
N ILE A 282 -2.14 2.11 5.39
CA ILE A 282 -0.92 1.86 6.18
C ILE A 282 0.01 0.88 5.44
N GLY A 283 -0.52 -0.19 4.85
CA GLY A 283 0.25 -1.15 4.05
C GLY A 283 0.95 -0.50 2.85
N PHE A 284 0.24 0.39 2.14
CA PHE A 284 0.85 1.23 1.10
C PHE A 284 1.91 2.18 1.64
N ALA A 285 1.68 2.85 2.77
CA ALA A 285 2.64 3.77 3.36
C ALA A 285 3.94 3.06 3.76
N ALA A 286 3.84 1.85 4.31
CA ALA A 286 4.97 0.98 4.61
C ALA A 286 5.70 0.49 3.33
N LEU A 287 4.95 0.14 2.27
CA LEU A 287 5.51 -0.23 0.96
C LEU A 287 6.33 0.92 0.35
N ALA A 288 5.75 2.12 0.30
CA ALA A 288 6.43 3.31 -0.22
C ALA A 288 7.68 3.62 0.60
N LEU A 289 7.61 3.53 1.93
CA LEU A 289 8.76 3.68 2.81
C LEU A 289 9.85 2.64 2.52
N LEU A 290 9.50 1.38 2.26
CA LEU A 290 10.44 0.29 1.91
C LEU A 290 11.15 0.54 0.58
N VAL A 291 10.41 0.89 -0.48
CA VAL A 291 10.98 1.26 -1.79
C VAL A 291 11.86 2.52 -1.68
N GLY A 292 11.49 3.44 -0.77
CA GLY A 292 12.27 4.60 -0.37
C GLY A 292 13.60 4.20 0.27
N MET A 293 13.55 3.39 1.33
CA MET A 293 14.73 2.84 2.02
C MET A 293 15.67 2.12 1.05
N ALA A 294 15.17 1.31 0.12
CA ALA A 294 16.00 0.65 -0.89
C ALA A 294 16.71 1.68 -1.80
N THR A 295 15.98 2.71 -2.23
CA THR A 295 16.51 3.81 -3.07
C THR A 295 17.56 4.65 -2.32
N VAL A 296 17.34 4.90 -1.03
CA VAL A 296 18.24 5.66 -0.16
C VAL A 296 19.48 4.85 0.22
N ALA A 297 19.34 3.57 0.58
CA ALA A 297 20.46 2.66 0.87
C ALA A 297 21.39 2.51 -0.34
N ASN A 298 20.82 2.41 -1.55
CA ASN A 298 21.57 2.48 -2.80
C ASN A 298 22.31 3.82 -2.90
N SER A 299 21.60 4.95 -2.79
CA SER A 299 22.19 6.31 -2.84
C SER A 299 23.36 6.51 -1.87
N LEU A 300 23.23 6.03 -0.63
CA LEU A 300 24.23 6.18 0.42
C LEU A 300 25.40 5.19 0.29
N THR A 301 25.17 3.98 -0.23
CA THR A 301 26.26 3.04 -0.62
C THR A 301 27.24 3.72 -1.56
N LEU A 302 26.70 4.56 -2.44
CA LEU A 302 27.41 5.27 -3.49
C LEU A 302 28.00 6.59 -2.98
N LEU A 303 27.32 7.30 -2.07
CA LEU A 303 27.89 8.47 -1.38
C LEU A 303 29.12 8.09 -0.54
N TYR A 304 29.09 6.94 0.13
CA TYR A 304 30.17 6.49 1.00
C TYR A 304 31.26 5.70 0.28
N SER A 305 31.00 5.11 -0.90
CA SER A 305 32.05 4.43 -1.68
C SER A 305 33.19 5.38 -2.07
N TYR A 306 32.86 6.58 -2.54
CA TYR A 306 33.85 7.63 -2.83
C TYR A 306 34.54 8.21 -1.58
N ARG A 307 33.97 8.02 -0.38
CA ARG A 307 34.57 8.48 0.89
C ARG A 307 35.48 7.46 1.54
N ARG A 308 35.53 6.21 1.05
CA ARG A 308 36.40 5.16 1.60
C ARG A 308 37.85 5.60 1.71
N GLN A 309 38.38 6.32 0.73
CA GLN A 309 39.74 6.85 0.78
C GLN A 309 39.91 7.87 1.91
N SER A 310 39.00 8.83 2.06
CA SER A 310 39.02 9.80 3.16
C SER A 310 38.86 9.14 4.54
N PHE A 311 37.95 8.17 4.67
CA PHE A 311 37.77 7.39 5.90
C PHE A 311 39.01 6.53 6.22
N ALA A 312 39.66 5.94 5.21
CA ALA A 312 40.94 5.25 5.37
C ALA A 312 42.04 6.20 5.88
N THR A 313 42.17 7.40 5.29
CA THR A 313 43.09 8.44 5.77
C THR A 313 42.81 8.83 7.22
N PHE A 314 41.54 9.02 7.62
CA PHE A 314 41.20 9.30 9.02
C PHE A 314 41.52 8.11 9.96
N ARG A 315 41.35 6.85 9.51
CA ARG A 315 41.77 5.68 10.29
C ARG A 315 43.30 5.60 10.47
N LEU A 316 44.08 6.04 9.49
CA LEU A 316 45.55 6.17 9.63
C LEU A 316 45.94 7.27 10.63
N PHE A 317 45.13 8.33 10.75
CA PHE A 317 45.25 9.32 11.83
C PHE A 317 44.56 8.88 13.15
N GLY A 318 44.30 7.58 13.35
CA GLY A 318 43.83 7.01 14.61
C GLY A 318 42.32 7.05 14.85
N ALA A 319 41.50 7.49 13.90
CA ALA A 319 40.04 7.50 14.06
C ALA A 319 39.46 6.09 14.22
N LYS A 320 38.69 5.86 15.28
CA LYS A 320 38.06 4.56 15.58
C LYS A 320 36.88 4.30 14.63
N ARG A 321 36.62 3.02 14.29
CA ARG A 321 35.55 2.62 13.34
C ARG A 321 34.17 3.22 13.72
N HIS A 322 33.83 3.26 15.01
CA HIS A 322 32.56 3.84 15.47
C HIS A 322 32.47 5.35 15.27
N GLN A 323 33.58 6.11 15.34
CA GLN A 323 33.59 7.56 15.14
C GLN A 323 33.25 7.91 13.68
N LEU A 324 33.78 7.12 12.74
CA LEU A 324 33.49 7.28 11.31
C LEU A 324 32.06 6.83 10.97
N MET A 325 31.57 5.77 11.63
CA MET A 325 30.18 5.34 11.51
C MET A 325 29.21 6.40 12.07
N GLN A 326 29.53 7.04 13.20
CA GLN A 326 28.79 8.18 13.75
C GLN A 326 28.77 9.38 12.79
N VAL A 327 29.89 9.72 12.14
CA VAL A 327 29.94 10.79 11.13
C VAL A 327 29.07 10.46 9.91
N ALA A 328 29.09 9.22 9.43
CA ALA A 328 28.26 8.78 8.32
C ALA A 328 26.76 8.77 8.67
N LEU A 329 26.39 8.28 9.86
CA LEU A 329 25.01 8.29 10.35
C LEU A 329 24.51 9.71 10.65
N LEU A 330 25.36 10.62 11.13
CA LEU A 330 25.00 12.04 11.32
C LEU A 330 24.78 12.75 9.97
N GLU A 331 25.56 12.42 8.94
CA GLU A 331 25.27 12.90 7.58
C GLU A 331 23.95 12.34 7.04
N ALA A 332 23.67 11.05 7.27
CA ALA A 332 22.38 10.46 6.92
C ALA A 332 21.22 11.12 7.68
N ALA A 333 21.39 11.45 8.96
CA ALA A 333 20.39 12.16 9.77
C ALA A 333 20.11 13.57 9.23
N VAL A 334 21.13 14.32 8.80
CA VAL A 334 20.95 15.64 8.18
C VAL A 334 20.22 15.53 6.84
N LEU A 335 20.57 14.55 6.00
CA LEU A 335 19.85 14.29 4.74
C LEU A 335 18.41 13.82 4.97
N ALA A 336 18.18 13.04 6.03
CA ALA A 336 16.86 12.59 6.46
C ALA A 336 16.01 13.77 6.91
N MET A 337 16.51 14.60 7.83
CA MET A 337 15.81 15.78 8.34
C MET A 337 15.42 16.74 7.22
N ILE A 338 16.35 17.07 6.31
CA ILE A 338 16.06 17.95 5.16
C ILE A 338 15.05 17.28 4.21
N GLY A 339 15.19 15.97 3.94
CA GLY A 339 14.26 15.23 3.10
C GLY A 339 12.85 15.18 3.68
N SER A 340 12.72 14.86 4.97
CA SER A 340 11.45 14.81 5.70
C SER A 340 10.77 16.17 5.79
N LEU A 341 11.53 17.26 6.04
CA LEU A 341 11.01 18.63 6.07
C LEU A 341 10.49 19.12 4.71
N ILE A 342 11.07 18.64 3.61
CA ILE A 342 10.55 18.90 2.25
C ILE A 342 9.39 17.95 1.91
N GLY A 343 9.45 16.71 2.38
CA GLY A 343 8.45 15.68 2.12
C GLY A 343 7.11 15.96 2.78
N ALA A 344 7.09 16.33 4.06
CA ALA A 344 5.87 16.59 4.82
C ALA A 344 4.89 17.56 4.10
N PRO A 345 5.30 18.76 3.63
CA PRO A 345 4.45 19.63 2.81
C PRO A 345 3.98 19.02 1.49
N VAL A 346 4.84 18.24 0.80
CA VAL A 346 4.44 17.51 -0.43
C VAL A 346 3.38 16.44 -0.13
N GLY A 347 3.42 15.85 1.07
CA GLY A 347 2.40 14.93 1.58
C GLY A 347 1.04 15.59 1.79
N LEU A 348 1.01 16.81 2.35
CA LEU A 348 -0.23 17.59 2.50
C LEU A 348 -0.87 17.92 1.14
N VAL A 349 -0.05 18.28 0.15
CA VAL A 349 -0.52 18.53 -1.22
C VAL A 349 -1.04 17.24 -1.87
N LEU A 350 -0.39 16.10 -1.64
CA LEU A 350 -0.84 14.80 -2.13
C LEU A 350 -2.17 14.37 -1.47
N ALA A 351 -2.33 14.56 -0.16
CA ALA A 351 -3.57 14.30 0.55
C ALA A 351 -4.72 15.14 -0.02
N ARG A 352 -4.51 16.46 -0.21
CA ARG A 352 -5.50 17.35 -0.86
C ARG A 352 -5.83 16.97 -2.30
N LEU A 353 -4.85 16.47 -3.07
CA LEU A 353 -5.10 15.97 -4.43
C LEU A 353 -5.98 14.71 -4.41
N ILE A 354 -5.74 13.80 -3.45
CA ILE A 354 -6.57 12.61 -3.24
C ILE A 354 -7.99 13.02 -2.82
N GLU A 355 -8.14 13.84 -1.77
CA GLU A 355 -9.43 14.37 -1.30
C GLU A 355 -10.24 15.01 -2.45
N ALA A 356 -9.61 15.89 -3.24
CA ALA A 356 -10.28 16.56 -4.36
C ALA A 356 -10.70 15.59 -5.49
N VAL A 357 -9.87 14.59 -5.80
CA VAL A 357 -10.23 13.55 -6.78
C VAL A 357 -11.42 12.73 -6.29
N LEU A 358 -11.43 12.28 -5.03
CA LEU A 358 -12.56 11.51 -4.48
C LEU A 358 -13.85 12.35 -4.45
N GLY A 359 -13.78 13.60 -3.97
CA GLY A 359 -14.92 14.51 -3.98
C GLY A 359 -15.50 14.74 -5.38
N SER A 360 -14.65 14.89 -6.40
CA SER A 360 -15.08 15.02 -7.81
C SER A 360 -15.73 13.78 -8.41
N LEU A 361 -15.57 12.61 -7.77
CA LEU A 361 -16.14 11.34 -8.21
C LEU A 361 -17.41 10.97 -7.42
N GLY A 362 -17.91 11.86 -6.56
CA GLY A 362 -19.11 11.65 -5.75
C GLY A 362 -18.93 10.71 -4.55
N THR A 363 -17.72 10.20 -4.30
CA THR A 363 -17.46 9.31 -3.16
C THR A 363 -17.40 10.10 -1.85
N ALA A 364 -18.44 9.96 -1.05
CA ALA A 364 -18.48 10.39 0.35
C ALA A 364 -17.32 9.76 1.16
N ILE A 365 -16.51 10.60 1.79
CA ILE A 365 -15.61 10.20 2.89
C ILE A 365 -15.64 11.30 3.95
N PRO A 366 -16.05 11.01 5.20
CA PRO A 366 -16.06 11.98 6.28
C PRO A 366 -14.62 12.41 6.62
N VAL A 367 -14.19 13.55 6.08
CA VAL A 367 -12.92 14.18 6.41
C VAL A 367 -13.14 15.37 7.35
N GLY A 368 -12.81 15.17 8.62
CA GLY A 368 -12.96 16.18 9.68
C GLY A 368 -11.73 17.07 9.84
N GLY A 369 -11.76 17.86 10.91
CA GLY A 369 -10.59 18.56 11.47
C GLY A 369 -9.71 19.37 10.52
N SER A 370 -8.44 19.54 10.93
CA SER A 370 -7.46 20.40 10.25
C SER A 370 -6.89 19.71 9.01
N LEU A 371 -6.46 20.48 8.00
CA LEU A 371 -5.61 19.91 6.93
C LEU A 371 -4.25 19.44 7.48
N VAL A 372 -3.81 19.99 8.61
CA VAL A 372 -2.46 19.80 9.14
C VAL A 372 -2.51 19.02 10.45
N SER A 373 -2.62 17.70 10.38
CA SER A 373 -2.35 16.84 11.55
C SER A 373 -0.86 16.94 11.91
N VAL A 374 -0.56 17.74 12.93
CA VAL A 374 0.79 17.83 13.49
C VAL A 374 1.28 16.46 14.00
N PRO A 375 0.46 15.62 14.66
CA PRO A 375 0.83 14.24 15.00
C PRO A 375 1.26 13.40 13.80
N ALA A 376 0.46 13.32 12.72
CA ALA A 376 0.81 12.58 11.51
C ALA A 376 2.12 13.07 10.88
N LEU A 377 2.32 14.39 10.80
CA LEU A 377 3.52 14.98 10.22
C LEU A 377 4.76 14.70 11.08
N VAL A 378 4.67 14.83 12.40
CA VAL A 378 5.77 14.47 13.32
C VAL A 378 6.09 12.98 13.23
N LEU A 379 5.07 12.12 13.23
CA LEU A 379 5.24 10.67 13.09
C LEU A 379 5.89 10.31 11.76
N ALA A 380 5.44 10.88 10.64
CA ALA A 380 6.02 10.68 9.32
C ALA A 380 7.48 11.16 9.24
N VAL A 381 7.80 12.32 9.84
CA VAL A 381 9.17 12.85 9.91
C VAL A 381 10.08 11.94 10.76
N VAL A 382 9.61 11.46 11.92
CA VAL A 382 10.36 10.55 12.80
C VAL A 382 10.58 9.19 12.14
N VAL A 383 9.52 8.55 11.64
CA VAL A 383 9.60 7.26 10.94
C VAL A 383 10.46 7.38 9.68
N GLY A 384 10.32 8.47 8.92
CA GLY A 384 11.18 8.78 7.77
C GLY A 384 12.66 8.93 8.12
N CYS A 385 12.97 9.55 9.26
CA CYS A 385 14.32 9.65 9.79
C CYS A 385 14.88 8.30 10.23
N VAL A 386 14.11 7.51 10.98
CA VAL A 386 14.51 6.16 11.42
C VAL A 386 14.73 5.23 10.21
N ALA A 387 13.79 5.22 9.25
CA ALA A 387 13.91 4.48 8.00
C ALA A 387 15.16 4.88 7.19
N THR A 388 15.44 6.18 7.08
CA THR A 388 16.67 6.68 6.42
C THR A 388 17.94 6.24 7.15
N LEU A 389 17.96 6.23 8.48
CA LEU A 389 19.10 5.77 9.28
C LEU A 389 19.31 4.25 9.17
N LEU A 390 18.25 3.45 9.19
CA LEU A 390 18.30 2.01 8.93
C LEU A 390 18.82 1.71 7.51
N ALA A 391 18.32 2.45 6.50
CA ALA A 391 18.81 2.38 5.12
C ALA A 391 20.29 2.80 5.00
N ALA A 392 20.75 3.74 5.83
CA ALA A 392 22.14 4.19 5.87
C ALA A 392 23.10 3.23 6.59
N LEU A 393 22.59 2.41 7.53
CA LEU A 393 23.40 1.62 8.46
C LEU A 393 24.33 0.62 7.76
N PHE A 394 23.78 -0.24 6.90
CA PHE A 394 24.59 -1.22 6.14
C PHE A 394 25.59 -0.55 5.18
N PRO A 395 25.21 0.48 4.38
CA PRO A 395 26.15 1.30 3.63
C PRO A 395 27.29 1.90 4.46
N ALA A 396 26.97 2.53 5.60
CA ALA A 396 27.93 3.23 6.45
C ALA A 396 28.90 2.24 7.12
N TRP A 397 28.37 1.16 7.72
CA TRP A 397 29.16 0.09 8.32
C TRP A 397 30.15 -0.53 7.32
N ARG A 398 29.68 -0.84 6.11
CA ARG A 398 30.49 -1.41 5.03
C ARG A 398 31.52 -0.43 4.44
N ALA A 399 31.28 0.88 4.54
CA ALA A 399 32.29 1.89 4.18
C ALA A 399 33.36 2.06 5.27
N CYS A 400 33.01 1.85 6.55
CA CYS A 400 33.92 2.00 7.68
C CYS A 400 34.78 0.75 7.96
N SER A 401 34.39 -0.43 7.45
CA SER A 401 35.03 -1.72 7.77
C SER A 401 36.32 -2.03 6.98
N VAL A 402 36.42 -1.59 5.71
CA VAL A 402 37.57 -1.79 4.80
C VAL A 402 38.91 -1.45 5.47
N ALA A 403 39.98 -2.20 5.21
CA ALA A 403 41.30 -1.90 5.79
C ALA A 403 41.92 -0.65 5.12
N PRO A 404 42.66 0.22 5.86
CA PRO A 404 43.17 1.45 5.27
C PRO A 404 44.17 1.23 4.14
N ILE A 405 44.88 0.10 4.15
CA ILE A 405 45.86 -0.28 3.12
C ILE A 405 45.18 -0.77 1.82
N GLU A 406 44.02 -1.44 1.91
CA GLU A 406 43.17 -1.83 0.76
C GLU A 406 42.54 -0.62 0.02
N ALA A 407 42.61 0.57 0.62
CA ALA A 407 42.13 1.83 0.05
C ALA A 407 43.26 2.72 -0.49
N ILE A 408 44.51 2.24 -0.44
CA ILE A 408 45.72 2.94 -0.91
C ILE A 408 46.44 2.10 -1.97
N VAL A 409 46.58 0.80 -1.73
CA VAL A 409 46.81 -0.17 -2.82
C VAL A 409 45.50 -0.28 -3.59
N GLU A 410 45.52 0.10 -4.88
CA GLU A 410 44.38 -0.14 -5.78
C GLU A 410 44.33 -1.64 -6.10
N ALA A 411 43.74 -2.39 -5.16
CA ALA A 411 43.85 -3.85 -5.06
C ALA A 411 43.09 -4.57 -6.18
N ASP A 412 43.76 -4.73 -7.32
CA ASP A 412 43.21 -5.38 -8.49
C ASP A 412 42.89 -6.86 -8.21
N SER A 413 41.78 -7.35 -8.77
CA SER A 413 41.33 -8.74 -8.67
C SER A 413 41.07 -9.33 -7.25
N VAL A 414 40.18 -8.72 -6.45
CA VAL A 414 39.42 -9.48 -5.43
C VAL A 414 38.69 -10.63 -6.14
N ARG A 415 39.22 -11.85 -6.05
CA ARG A 415 38.67 -13.06 -6.70
C ARG A 415 37.21 -13.23 -6.29
N THR A 416 36.28 -13.00 -7.21
CA THR A 416 34.86 -13.22 -6.95
C THR A 416 34.63 -14.71 -6.69
N PRO A 417 34.11 -15.13 -5.52
CA PRO A 417 33.87 -16.55 -5.26
C PRO A 417 32.93 -17.12 -6.30
N SER A 418 33.17 -18.37 -6.70
CA SER A 418 32.40 -19.08 -7.72
C SER A 418 30.92 -19.14 -7.35
N LEU A 419 30.06 -19.37 -8.36
CA LEU A 419 28.61 -19.47 -8.14
C LEU A 419 28.26 -20.53 -7.10
N LEU A 420 28.98 -21.66 -7.09
CA LEU A 420 28.81 -22.75 -6.14
C LEU A 420 29.18 -22.32 -4.70
N VAL A 421 30.32 -21.63 -4.49
CA VAL A 421 30.70 -21.10 -3.17
C VAL A 421 29.73 -20.02 -2.68
N ARG A 422 29.17 -19.20 -3.58
CA ARG A 422 28.10 -18.25 -3.24
C ARG A 422 26.80 -18.95 -2.86
N LEU A 423 26.38 -19.96 -3.63
CA LEU A 423 25.18 -20.75 -3.37
C LEU A 423 25.27 -21.43 -2.00
N LEU A 424 26.36 -22.14 -1.73
CA LEU A 424 26.63 -22.76 -0.42
C LEU A 424 26.56 -21.76 0.73
N ARG A 425 27.19 -20.58 0.60
CA ARG A 425 27.13 -19.54 1.65
C ARG A 425 25.71 -19.01 1.86
N SER A 426 24.90 -18.87 0.82
CA SER A 426 23.51 -18.44 0.97
C SER A 426 22.56 -19.52 1.46
N VAL A 427 22.80 -20.78 1.11
CA VAL A 427 22.09 -21.93 1.70
C VAL A 427 22.43 -22.01 3.19
N LEU A 428 23.70 -21.88 3.57
CA LEU A 428 24.14 -21.89 4.97
C LEU A 428 23.52 -20.74 5.79
N LEU A 429 23.52 -19.50 5.27
CA LEU A 429 22.82 -18.39 5.91
C LEU A 429 21.29 -18.60 5.93
N GLY A 430 20.72 -19.22 4.90
CA GLY A 430 19.30 -19.57 4.84
C GLY A 430 18.91 -20.57 5.93
N VAL A 431 19.69 -21.65 6.09
CA VAL A 431 19.49 -22.65 7.17
C VAL A 431 19.63 -21.98 8.52
N ALA A 432 20.66 -21.14 8.73
CA ALA A 432 20.83 -20.43 9.99
C ALA A 432 19.65 -19.49 10.32
N GLY A 433 19.17 -18.72 9.34
CA GLY A 433 18.00 -17.85 9.51
C GLY A 433 16.71 -18.64 9.79
N ALA A 434 16.49 -19.73 9.05
CA ALA A 434 15.36 -20.63 9.25
C ALA A 434 15.39 -21.32 10.62
N ALA A 435 16.57 -21.75 11.08
CA ALA A 435 16.75 -22.36 12.40
C ALA A 435 16.56 -21.36 13.54
N ILE A 436 17.00 -20.11 13.40
CA ILE A 436 16.76 -19.05 14.38
C ILE A 436 15.25 -18.75 14.50
N VAL A 437 14.55 -18.56 13.37
CA VAL A 437 13.12 -18.22 13.38
C VAL A 437 12.26 -19.42 13.78
N GLY A 438 12.59 -20.63 13.32
CA GLY A 438 11.93 -21.86 13.76
C GLY A 438 12.13 -22.13 15.26
N GLY A 439 13.36 -21.97 15.77
CA GLY A 439 13.65 -22.09 17.20
C GLY A 439 12.89 -21.05 18.04
N PHE A 440 12.80 -19.81 17.58
CA PHE A 440 12.00 -18.77 18.23
C PHE A 440 10.50 -19.12 18.24
N MET A 441 9.95 -19.58 17.12
CA MET A 441 8.53 -19.99 17.00
C MET A 441 8.18 -21.20 17.88
N ILE A 442 9.12 -22.14 18.06
CA ILE A 442 8.98 -23.26 19.00
C ILE A 442 8.98 -22.74 20.45
N ILE A 443 9.84 -21.77 20.78
CA ILE A 443 9.87 -21.13 22.11
C ILE A 443 8.58 -20.34 22.39
N THR A 444 7.98 -19.69 21.38
CA THR A 444 6.67 -19.02 21.49
C THR A 444 5.47 -19.96 21.31
N ASN A 445 5.69 -21.28 21.35
CA ASN A 445 4.67 -22.34 21.26
C ASN A 445 3.68 -22.14 20.09
N THR A 446 4.15 -21.59 18.97
CA THR A 446 3.33 -21.23 17.81
C THR A 446 3.20 -22.43 16.88
N ALA A 447 1.98 -22.68 16.36
CA ALA A 447 1.63 -23.91 15.64
C ALA A 447 2.68 -24.37 14.60
N ASN A 448 3.11 -25.63 14.70
CA ASN A 448 4.27 -26.18 13.96
C ASN A 448 4.21 -25.97 12.44
N SER A 449 3.02 -26.01 11.83
CA SER A 449 2.83 -25.75 10.40
C SER A 449 3.18 -24.31 10.00
N VAL A 450 2.84 -23.33 10.85
CA VAL A 450 3.18 -21.91 10.67
C VAL A 450 4.68 -21.71 10.85
N ALA A 451 5.26 -22.29 11.91
CA ALA A 451 6.70 -22.23 12.18
C ALA A 451 7.54 -22.75 11.01
N VAL A 452 7.17 -23.92 10.44
CA VAL A 452 7.83 -24.49 9.25
C VAL A 452 7.64 -23.59 8.03
N THR A 453 6.43 -23.09 7.79
CA THR A 453 6.14 -22.21 6.64
C THR A 453 6.98 -20.94 6.67
N VAL A 454 7.06 -20.27 7.84
CA VAL A 454 7.86 -19.05 8.02
C VAL A 454 9.36 -19.36 7.91
N ALA A 455 9.83 -20.47 8.49
CA ALA A 455 11.24 -20.87 8.38
C ALA A 455 11.65 -21.15 6.92
N VAL A 456 10.80 -21.85 6.14
CA VAL A 456 11.01 -22.07 4.70
C VAL A 456 10.96 -20.75 3.93
N PHE A 457 10.03 -19.85 4.24
CA PHE A 457 9.96 -18.53 3.60
C PHE A 457 11.22 -17.69 3.85
N VAL A 458 11.77 -17.71 5.07
CA VAL A 458 13.04 -17.06 5.42
C VAL A 458 14.22 -17.70 4.69
N PHE A 459 14.29 -19.04 4.64
CA PHE A 459 15.31 -19.76 3.88
C PHE A 459 15.31 -19.34 2.39
N VAL A 460 14.14 -19.41 1.75
CA VAL A 460 13.96 -19.06 0.34
C VAL A 460 14.30 -17.59 0.11
N SER A 461 13.87 -16.68 0.97
CA SER A 461 14.16 -15.25 0.89
C SER A 461 15.67 -14.95 0.96
N VAL A 462 16.40 -15.59 1.88
CA VAL A 462 17.85 -15.40 2.03
C VAL A 462 18.63 -15.95 0.83
N VAL A 463 18.25 -17.13 0.32
CA VAL A 463 18.84 -17.72 -0.89
C VAL A 463 18.54 -16.85 -2.11
N PHE A 464 17.30 -16.40 -2.25
CA PHE A 464 16.85 -15.52 -3.34
C PHE A 464 17.61 -14.20 -3.34
N VAL A 465 17.68 -13.47 -2.22
CA VAL A 465 18.40 -12.18 -2.12
C VAL A 465 19.90 -12.30 -2.47
N SER A 466 20.54 -13.44 -2.16
CA SER A 466 21.93 -13.71 -2.57
C SER A 466 22.08 -14.00 -4.07
N MET A 467 21.09 -14.67 -4.68
CA MET A 467 21.11 -15.05 -6.10
C MET A 467 20.60 -13.94 -7.03
N VAL A 468 19.69 -13.07 -6.57
CA VAL A 468 19.09 -11.94 -7.28
C VAL A 468 20.16 -11.14 -8.06
N PRO A 469 21.32 -10.76 -7.49
CA PRO A 469 22.35 -10.04 -8.26
C PRO A 469 22.98 -10.81 -9.41
N THR A 470 22.98 -12.14 -9.38
CA THR A 470 23.43 -12.95 -10.53
C THR A 470 22.32 -13.09 -11.56
N VAL A 471 21.08 -13.33 -11.12
CA VAL A 471 19.92 -13.54 -12.01
C VAL A 471 19.63 -12.26 -12.80
N LEU A 472 19.42 -11.14 -12.12
CA LEU A 472 19.11 -9.85 -12.76
C LEU A 472 20.25 -9.39 -13.69
N ALA A 473 21.52 -9.55 -13.28
CA ALA A 473 22.66 -9.21 -14.12
C ALA A 473 22.75 -10.06 -15.41
N SER A 474 22.39 -11.34 -15.32
CA SER A 474 22.39 -12.25 -16.46
C SER A 474 21.22 -11.98 -17.40
N ALA A 475 20.02 -11.73 -16.86
CA ALA A 475 18.85 -11.33 -17.63
C ALA A 475 19.10 -10.00 -18.38
N VAL A 476 19.58 -8.96 -17.70
CA VAL A 476 19.91 -7.66 -18.31
C VAL A 476 20.96 -7.80 -19.41
N ALA A 477 21.99 -8.61 -19.18
CA ALA A 477 23.00 -8.89 -20.20
C ALA A 477 22.46 -9.66 -21.41
N LEU A 478 21.43 -10.49 -21.24
CA LEU A 478 20.69 -11.11 -22.34
C LEU A 478 19.86 -10.07 -23.11
N GLY A 479 19.11 -9.22 -22.41
CA GLY A 479 18.35 -8.12 -23.01
C GLY A 479 19.21 -7.22 -23.90
N ILE A 480 20.35 -6.74 -23.38
CA ILE A 480 21.31 -5.90 -24.14
C ILE A 480 21.84 -6.61 -25.41
N ARG A 481 21.96 -7.96 -25.40
CA ARG A 481 22.35 -8.74 -26.59
C ARG A 481 21.25 -8.80 -27.64
N VAL A 482 19.99 -8.92 -27.22
CA VAL A 482 18.83 -9.09 -28.11
C VAL A 482 18.43 -7.78 -28.80
N VAL A 483 18.42 -6.64 -28.08
CA VAL A 483 17.97 -5.33 -28.60
C VAL A 483 18.55 -5.02 -30.00
N PRO A 484 17.73 -4.66 -31.02
CA PRO A 484 18.14 -4.56 -32.42
C PRO A 484 18.92 -3.28 -32.75
N THR A 485 20.11 -3.09 -32.15
CA THR A 485 21.03 -2.01 -32.54
C THR A 485 21.88 -2.41 -33.74
N ARG A 486 22.18 -1.45 -34.63
CA ARG A 486 23.05 -1.65 -35.82
C ARG A 486 24.52 -2.01 -35.50
N SER A 487 24.93 -2.11 -34.23
CA SER A 487 26.31 -2.45 -33.85
C SER A 487 26.39 -3.67 -32.94
N LYS A 488 26.88 -4.79 -33.49
CA LYS A 488 27.17 -6.01 -32.72
C LYS A 488 28.21 -5.75 -31.61
N ALA A 489 29.11 -4.79 -31.78
CA ALA A 489 30.15 -4.43 -30.80
C ALA A 489 29.57 -3.73 -29.56
N LEU A 490 28.73 -2.69 -29.74
CA LEU A 490 28.13 -1.95 -28.62
C LEU A 490 27.30 -2.86 -27.70
N ARG A 491 26.55 -3.82 -28.26
CA ARG A 491 25.81 -4.83 -27.48
C ARG A 491 26.73 -5.74 -26.67
N ARG A 492 27.85 -6.20 -27.25
CA ARG A 492 28.85 -7.02 -26.56
C ARG A 492 29.53 -6.26 -25.40
N ILE A 493 29.71 -4.95 -25.53
CA ILE A 493 30.28 -4.09 -24.47
C ILE A 493 29.28 -3.97 -23.30
N GLY A 494 28.06 -3.49 -23.56
CA GLY A 494 27.06 -3.29 -22.50
C GLY A 494 26.70 -4.60 -21.76
N ALA A 495 26.55 -5.70 -22.50
CA ALA A 495 26.26 -7.01 -21.90
C ALA A 495 27.43 -7.60 -21.08
N ARG A 496 28.67 -7.17 -21.32
CA ARG A 496 29.83 -7.53 -20.48
C ARG A 496 29.89 -6.65 -19.22
N ASP A 497 29.57 -5.36 -19.32
CA ASP A 497 29.54 -4.48 -18.13
C ASP A 497 28.45 -4.93 -17.14
N ALA A 498 27.23 -5.22 -17.61
CA ALA A 498 26.14 -5.71 -16.77
C ALA A 498 26.51 -6.98 -15.96
N LEU A 499 27.28 -7.90 -16.56
CA LEU A 499 27.78 -9.13 -15.93
C LEU A 499 28.99 -8.93 -15.01
N ARG A 500 29.78 -7.87 -15.23
CA ARG A 500 30.93 -7.50 -14.36
C ARG A 500 30.40 -6.79 -13.11
N ASN A 501 29.56 -5.78 -13.29
CA ASN A 501 29.03 -4.91 -12.25
C ASN A 501 27.71 -5.42 -11.64
N ARG A 502 27.64 -6.73 -11.37
CA ARG A 502 26.40 -7.46 -11.00
C ARG A 502 25.57 -6.78 -9.91
N THR A 503 26.19 -6.32 -8.83
CA THR A 503 25.49 -5.68 -7.70
C THR A 503 24.91 -4.30 -8.06
N ARG A 504 25.53 -3.55 -8.98
CA ARG A 504 24.99 -2.28 -9.49
C ARG A 504 23.79 -2.53 -10.41
N THR A 505 23.90 -3.51 -11.31
CA THR A 505 22.81 -3.99 -12.15
C THR A 505 21.62 -4.48 -11.31
N ALA A 506 21.90 -5.22 -10.24
CA ALA A 506 20.91 -5.74 -9.30
C ALA A 506 20.14 -4.64 -8.58
N ALA A 507 20.84 -3.64 -8.00
CA ALA A 507 20.19 -2.53 -7.30
C ALA A 507 19.28 -1.72 -8.25
N THR A 508 19.76 -1.43 -9.47
CA THR A 508 19.01 -0.68 -10.48
C THR A 508 17.75 -1.42 -10.94
N THR A 509 17.90 -2.69 -11.30
CA THR A 509 16.81 -3.51 -11.88
C THR A 509 15.85 -4.00 -10.79
N GLY A 510 16.38 -4.27 -9.59
CA GLY A 510 15.64 -4.74 -8.41
C GLY A 510 14.69 -3.69 -7.83
N ALA A 511 15.10 -2.42 -7.79
CA ALA A 511 14.21 -1.34 -7.34
C ALA A 511 12.97 -1.21 -8.23
N LEU A 512 13.14 -1.31 -9.55
CA LEU A 512 12.01 -1.30 -10.48
C LEU A 512 11.19 -2.59 -10.39
N LEU A 513 11.83 -3.76 -10.32
CA LEU A 513 11.19 -5.06 -10.14
C LEU A 513 10.29 -5.14 -8.91
N LEU A 514 10.73 -4.58 -7.78
CA LEU A 514 9.91 -4.53 -6.56
C LEU A 514 8.70 -3.63 -6.74
N ALA A 515 8.88 -2.42 -7.29
CA ALA A 515 7.79 -1.49 -7.51
C ALA A 515 6.77 -2.00 -8.54
N THR A 516 7.21 -2.44 -9.72
CA THR A 516 6.31 -3.02 -10.73
C THR A 516 5.71 -4.33 -10.25
N GLY A 517 6.43 -5.13 -9.45
CA GLY A 517 5.92 -6.36 -8.85
C GLY A 517 4.77 -6.14 -7.89
N VAL A 518 4.84 -5.13 -7.01
CA VAL A 518 3.72 -4.84 -6.11
C VAL A 518 2.58 -4.10 -6.82
N VAL A 519 2.87 -3.24 -7.79
CA VAL A 519 1.84 -2.63 -8.66
C VAL A 519 1.05 -3.71 -9.41
N VAL A 520 1.75 -4.66 -10.04
CA VAL A 520 1.10 -5.77 -10.77
C VAL A 520 0.42 -6.72 -9.80
N GLY A 521 1.06 -7.06 -8.67
CA GLY A 521 0.50 -7.97 -7.69
C GLY A 521 -0.81 -7.46 -7.10
N LEU A 522 -0.89 -6.17 -6.77
CA LEU A 522 -2.13 -5.58 -6.29
C LEU A 522 -3.18 -5.41 -7.39
N ALA A 523 -2.78 -5.07 -8.62
CA ALA A 523 -3.72 -5.02 -9.76
C ALA A 523 -4.31 -6.41 -10.08
N VAL A 524 -3.50 -7.48 -10.02
CA VAL A 524 -3.97 -8.87 -10.18
C VAL A 524 -4.85 -9.28 -9.00
N PHE A 525 -4.47 -8.95 -7.76
CA PHE A 525 -5.30 -9.24 -6.58
C PHE A 525 -6.66 -8.54 -6.68
N LEU A 526 -6.68 -7.25 -7.01
CA LEU A 526 -7.92 -6.47 -7.12
C LEU A 526 -8.80 -6.95 -8.27
N ALA A 527 -8.24 -7.25 -9.44
CA ALA A 527 -9.00 -7.84 -10.55
C ALA A 527 -9.46 -9.28 -10.24
N SER A 528 -8.71 -10.05 -9.46
CA SER A 528 -9.14 -11.36 -8.95
C SER A 528 -10.28 -11.23 -7.95
N PHE A 529 -10.24 -10.22 -7.09
CA PHE A 529 -11.32 -9.89 -6.16
C PHE A 529 -12.59 -9.46 -6.93
N THR A 530 -12.49 -8.47 -7.82
CA THR A 530 -13.61 -8.02 -8.67
C THR A 530 -14.20 -9.16 -9.49
N ALA A 531 -13.36 -9.99 -10.12
CA ALA A 531 -13.85 -11.13 -10.91
C ALA A 531 -14.45 -12.25 -10.05
N ALA A 532 -14.02 -12.42 -8.80
CA ALA A 532 -14.69 -13.30 -7.85
C ALA A 532 -16.08 -12.76 -7.49
N ILE A 533 -16.28 -11.44 -7.46
CA ILE A 533 -17.64 -10.85 -7.37
C ILE A 533 -18.43 -11.16 -8.64
N ASP A 534 -17.89 -10.85 -9.81
CA ASP A 534 -18.58 -11.06 -11.08
C ASP A 534 -19.01 -12.55 -11.27
N SER A 535 -18.19 -13.51 -10.81
CA SER A 535 -18.55 -14.94 -10.81
C SER A 535 -19.51 -15.37 -9.70
N ASP A 536 -19.27 -14.98 -8.45
CA ASP A 536 -20.13 -15.38 -7.33
C ASP A 536 -21.51 -14.72 -7.36
N VAL A 537 -21.69 -13.65 -8.14
CA VAL A 537 -22.96 -12.93 -8.28
C VAL A 537 -23.67 -13.24 -9.58
N GLY A 538 -22.94 -13.35 -10.70
CA GLY A 538 -23.55 -13.49 -12.04
C GLY A 538 -24.43 -14.74 -12.20
N ASP A 539 -24.03 -15.85 -11.57
CA ASP A 539 -24.76 -17.12 -11.62
C ASP A 539 -25.69 -17.34 -10.40
N LEU A 540 -25.61 -16.47 -9.38
CA LEU A 540 -26.34 -16.61 -8.10
C LEU A 540 -27.80 -16.15 -8.19
N VAL A 541 -28.06 -15.01 -8.85
CA VAL A 541 -29.39 -14.38 -8.89
C VAL A 541 -30.14 -14.81 -10.14
N GLN A 542 -31.16 -15.66 -9.99
CA GLN A 542 -31.95 -16.19 -11.11
C GLN A 542 -33.14 -15.31 -11.51
N SER A 543 -33.65 -14.48 -10.60
CA SER A 543 -34.81 -13.62 -10.85
C SER A 543 -34.61 -12.63 -12.00
N ASP A 544 -35.58 -12.50 -12.92
CA ASP A 544 -35.49 -11.58 -14.08
C ASP A 544 -35.20 -10.12 -13.72
N LEU A 545 -35.72 -9.66 -12.58
CA LEU A 545 -35.60 -8.30 -12.09
C LEU A 545 -35.18 -8.26 -10.62
N VAL A 546 -34.44 -7.22 -10.28
CA VAL A 546 -34.10 -6.82 -8.92
C VAL A 546 -34.67 -5.42 -8.69
N ILE A 547 -35.68 -5.32 -7.82
CA ILE A 547 -36.12 -4.06 -7.24
C ILE A 547 -35.07 -3.68 -6.21
N ASP A 548 -34.30 -2.65 -6.49
CA ASP A 548 -33.16 -2.21 -5.70
C ASP A 548 -33.57 -0.99 -4.85
N SER A 549 -33.31 -1.06 -3.55
CA SER A 549 -33.55 0.07 -2.64
C SER A 549 -32.63 1.27 -2.92
N GLY A 550 -31.51 1.04 -3.62
CA GLY A 550 -30.43 2.00 -3.82
C GLY A 550 -29.46 2.09 -2.63
N THR A 551 -29.72 1.38 -1.52
CA THR A 551 -28.82 1.29 -0.36
C THR A 551 -28.12 -0.09 -0.32
N PHE A 552 -27.12 -0.30 0.56
CA PHE A 552 -26.27 -1.52 0.51
C PHE A 552 -26.49 -2.51 1.67
N THR A 553 -26.62 -2.02 2.89
CA THR A 553 -26.65 -2.86 4.12
C THR A 553 -27.69 -2.45 5.16
N LYS A 554 -28.30 -1.28 4.95
CA LYS A 554 -29.24 -0.56 5.83
C LYS A 554 -30.16 0.27 4.94
N GLY A 555 -31.37 0.62 5.40
CA GLY A 555 -32.43 1.14 4.53
C GLY A 555 -32.92 0.06 3.56
N GLY A 556 -34.19 0.13 3.14
CA GLY A 556 -34.79 -0.94 2.33
C GLY A 556 -36.04 -0.50 1.58
N LEU A 557 -36.71 -1.48 0.98
CA LEU A 557 -37.98 -1.29 0.28
C LEU A 557 -39.14 -1.13 1.29
N PRO A 558 -40.17 -0.30 0.98
CA PRO A 558 -41.39 -0.23 1.77
C PRO A 558 -42.07 -1.61 1.86
N ALA A 559 -42.51 -2.01 3.06
CA ALA A 559 -43.01 -3.36 3.35
C ALA A 559 -44.05 -3.88 2.33
N ASP A 560 -45.13 -3.13 2.10
CA ASP A 560 -46.21 -3.47 1.16
C ASP A 560 -45.73 -3.70 -0.29
N LEU A 561 -44.58 -3.15 -0.71
CA LEU A 561 -44.20 -3.09 -2.12
C LEU A 561 -44.04 -4.50 -2.71
N LEU A 562 -43.41 -5.43 -1.98
CA LEU A 562 -43.16 -6.77 -2.50
C LEU A 562 -44.44 -7.62 -2.57
N GLU A 563 -45.36 -7.44 -1.61
CA GLU A 563 -46.69 -8.04 -1.66
C GLU A 563 -47.48 -7.55 -2.88
N ARG A 564 -47.49 -6.23 -3.13
CA ARG A 564 -48.16 -5.65 -4.31
C ARG A 564 -47.51 -6.05 -5.63
N VAL A 565 -46.21 -6.36 -5.64
CA VAL A 565 -45.53 -6.92 -6.83
C VAL A 565 -45.93 -8.38 -7.04
N ALA A 566 -46.08 -9.18 -5.98
CA ALA A 566 -46.57 -10.55 -6.07
C ALA A 566 -48.05 -10.65 -6.54
N GLU A 567 -48.88 -9.64 -6.27
CA GLU A 567 -50.24 -9.52 -6.81
C GLU A 567 -50.29 -9.29 -8.35
N LEU A 568 -49.18 -8.99 -9.02
CA LEU A 568 -49.17 -8.70 -10.46
C LEU A 568 -49.35 -9.98 -11.31
N PRO A 569 -50.21 -9.96 -12.35
CA PRO A 569 -50.54 -11.17 -13.13
C PRO A 569 -49.33 -11.77 -13.88
N ASP A 570 -48.35 -10.93 -14.25
CA ASP A 570 -47.15 -11.32 -14.99
C ASP A 570 -46.01 -11.88 -14.10
N VAL A 571 -46.11 -11.75 -12.77
CA VAL A 571 -45.06 -12.16 -11.80
C VAL A 571 -45.28 -13.61 -11.37
N GLU A 572 -44.23 -14.42 -11.30
CA GLU A 572 -44.28 -15.84 -10.92
C GLU A 572 -43.90 -16.03 -9.45
N ALA A 573 -42.76 -15.48 -9.05
CA ALA A 573 -42.26 -15.48 -7.68
C ALA A 573 -41.68 -14.12 -7.29
N VAL A 574 -41.74 -13.79 -6.01
CA VAL A 574 -41.08 -12.62 -5.40
C VAL A 574 -40.41 -13.10 -4.13
N SER A 575 -39.19 -12.62 -3.88
CA SER A 575 -38.56 -12.69 -2.56
C SER A 575 -38.05 -11.32 -2.14
N GLY A 576 -38.25 -10.95 -0.88
CA GLY A 576 -37.40 -9.93 -0.25
C GLY A 576 -35.99 -10.47 -0.01
N TRP A 577 -34.99 -9.59 -0.06
CA TRP A 577 -33.61 -9.89 0.32
C TRP A 577 -33.28 -9.13 1.60
N GLN A 578 -33.22 -9.85 2.71
CA GLN A 578 -32.82 -9.31 4.01
C GLN A 578 -31.36 -9.63 4.33
N VAL A 579 -30.72 -8.77 5.13
CA VAL A 579 -29.38 -9.01 5.68
C VAL A 579 -29.42 -8.81 7.19
N GLY A 580 -28.84 -9.74 7.94
CA GLY A 580 -28.82 -9.70 9.40
C GLY A 580 -27.51 -10.24 9.98
N ARG A 581 -27.49 -10.36 11.30
CA ARG A 581 -26.35 -10.83 12.10
C ARG A 581 -26.82 -11.84 13.14
N VAL A 582 -26.07 -12.91 13.31
CA VAL A 582 -26.25 -13.95 14.34
C VAL A 582 -24.89 -14.39 14.86
N THR A 583 -24.86 -15.11 15.97
CA THR A 583 -23.75 -16.00 16.30
C THR A 583 -24.23 -17.45 16.30
N ILE A 584 -23.42 -18.37 15.76
CA ILE A 584 -23.64 -19.81 15.87
C ILE A 584 -22.41 -20.39 16.56
N ASP A 585 -22.59 -21.02 17.72
CA ASP A 585 -21.50 -21.50 18.59
C ASP A 585 -20.38 -20.46 18.81
N GLN A 586 -20.78 -19.22 19.11
CA GLN A 586 -19.92 -18.03 19.26
C GLN A 586 -19.17 -17.57 18.00
N VAL A 587 -19.38 -18.19 16.84
CA VAL A 587 -18.86 -17.71 15.55
C VAL A 587 -19.77 -16.58 15.03
N PRO A 588 -19.25 -15.36 14.81
CA PRO A 588 -20.04 -14.24 14.29
C PRO A 588 -20.33 -14.41 12.79
N ILE A 589 -21.59 -14.67 12.46
CA ILE A 589 -22.05 -15.02 11.12
C ILE A 589 -22.94 -13.91 10.55
N ARG A 590 -22.65 -13.50 9.31
CA ARG A 590 -23.63 -12.74 8.51
C ARG A 590 -24.74 -13.68 8.07
N LEU A 591 -26.00 -13.27 8.16
CA LEU A 591 -27.11 -14.03 7.59
C LEU A 591 -27.80 -13.28 6.44
N THR A 592 -28.47 -14.03 5.58
CA THR A 592 -29.42 -13.51 4.59
C THR A 592 -30.80 -14.13 4.79
N GLY A 593 -31.84 -13.30 4.76
CA GLY A 593 -33.24 -13.74 4.75
C GLY A 593 -33.79 -13.71 3.32
N ILE A 594 -34.42 -14.80 2.90
CA ILE A 594 -35.06 -15.01 1.60
C ILE A 594 -36.39 -15.73 1.85
N ASP A 595 -37.44 -15.41 1.12
CA ASP A 595 -38.73 -16.11 1.25
C ASP A 595 -38.54 -17.59 0.85
N GLY A 596 -38.60 -18.50 1.81
CA GLY A 596 -38.01 -19.84 1.71
C GLY A 596 -38.64 -20.71 0.64
N GLN A 597 -39.91 -20.47 0.30
CA GLN A 597 -40.64 -21.15 -0.79
C GLN A 597 -40.26 -20.62 -2.18
N ALA A 598 -39.80 -19.37 -2.30
CA ALA A 598 -39.38 -18.77 -3.56
C ALA A 598 -37.89 -19.02 -3.88
N LEU A 599 -37.14 -19.60 -2.93
CA LEU A 599 -35.68 -19.73 -2.95
C LEU A 599 -35.12 -20.24 -4.28
N SER A 600 -35.68 -21.33 -4.84
CA SER A 600 -35.23 -21.93 -6.11
C SER A 600 -35.47 -21.07 -7.34
N ASP A 601 -36.41 -20.13 -7.25
CA ASP A 601 -36.92 -19.37 -8.38
C ASP A 601 -36.28 -17.97 -8.43
N VAL A 602 -35.68 -17.53 -7.32
CA VAL A 602 -34.95 -16.26 -7.20
C VAL A 602 -33.44 -16.43 -7.09
N LEU A 603 -32.95 -17.55 -6.55
CA LEU A 603 -31.53 -17.79 -6.25
C LEU A 603 -31.07 -19.22 -6.56
N SER A 604 -29.84 -19.34 -7.06
CA SER A 604 -29.16 -20.62 -7.25
C SER A 604 -27.72 -20.56 -6.72
N PRO A 605 -27.51 -20.53 -5.39
CA PRO A 605 -26.18 -20.69 -4.83
C PRO A 605 -25.63 -22.09 -5.16
N GLY A 606 -24.30 -22.23 -5.14
CA GLY A 606 -23.63 -23.46 -5.57
C GLY A 606 -23.77 -24.62 -4.58
N TRP A 607 -24.96 -25.21 -4.48
CA TRP A 607 -25.30 -26.26 -3.51
C TRP A 607 -24.35 -27.47 -3.55
N ILE A 608 -24.02 -27.98 -2.36
CA ILE A 608 -23.22 -29.19 -2.13
C ILE A 608 -24.16 -30.29 -1.61
N GLY A 609 -24.31 -31.37 -2.39
CA GLY A 609 -25.22 -32.46 -2.08
C GLY A 609 -26.62 -32.22 -2.68
N PRO A 610 -27.71 -32.58 -1.99
CA PRO A 610 -29.06 -32.34 -2.49
C PRO A 610 -29.39 -30.85 -2.49
N VAL A 611 -30.00 -30.36 -3.57
CA VAL A 611 -30.56 -29.00 -3.64
C VAL A 611 -31.82 -28.96 -2.78
N PRO A 612 -31.91 -28.09 -1.75
CA PRO A 612 -33.18 -27.85 -1.06
C PRO A 612 -34.13 -27.08 -1.98
N THR A 613 -35.35 -27.57 -2.15
CA THR A 613 -36.40 -26.87 -2.93
C THR A 613 -37.02 -25.71 -2.15
N GLN A 614 -36.84 -25.69 -0.83
CA GLN A 614 -37.23 -24.60 0.07
C GLN A 614 -36.34 -24.64 1.31
N ILE A 615 -36.25 -23.54 2.05
CA ILE A 615 -35.81 -23.52 3.45
C ILE A 615 -37.07 -23.44 4.33
N SER A 616 -37.11 -24.21 5.42
CA SER A 616 -38.21 -24.18 6.40
C SER A 616 -37.98 -23.15 7.52
N LEU A 617 -39.04 -22.83 8.28
CA LEU A 617 -38.97 -21.91 9.42
C LEU A 617 -38.07 -22.41 10.56
N ASP A 618 -37.83 -23.73 10.64
CA ASP A 618 -36.89 -24.36 11.57
C ASP A 618 -35.53 -24.68 10.88
N GLY A 619 -35.32 -24.17 9.67
CA GLY A 619 -34.22 -24.51 8.77
C GLY A 619 -33.17 -23.41 8.59
N VAL A 620 -31.95 -23.83 8.29
CA VAL A 620 -30.85 -22.95 7.89
C VAL A 620 -30.02 -23.61 6.79
N ALA A 621 -29.61 -22.84 5.80
CA ALA A 621 -28.57 -23.24 4.84
C ALA A 621 -27.25 -22.55 5.19
N LEU A 622 -26.12 -23.28 5.16
CA LEU A 622 -24.81 -22.76 5.57
C LEU A 622 -23.81 -22.72 4.42
N ALA A 623 -22.92 -21.73 4.42
CA ALA A 623 -21.77 -21.74 3.52
C ALA A 623 -20.84 -22.93 3.86
N GLU A 624 -20.24 -23.56 2.84
CA GLU A 624 -19.35 -24.72 2.95
C GLU A 624 -18.30 -24.58 4.06
N LYS A 625 -17.72 -23.38 4.17
CA LYS A 625 -16.66 -23.06 5.13
C LYS A 625 -17.19 -22.92 6.55
N THR A 626 -18.38 -22.33 6.71
CA THR A 626 -19.07 -22.20 8.00
C THR A 626 -19.46 -23.58 8.51
N ALA A 627 -20.04 -24.42 7.65
CA ALA A 627 -20.32 -25.82 7.96
C ALA A 627 -19.04 -26.60 8.32
N THR A 628 -17.96 -26.43 7.55
CA THR A 628 -16.65 -27.06 7.83
C THR A 628 -16.01 -26.56 9.13
N GLN A 629 -16.17 -25.28 9.48
CA GLN A 629 -15.62 -24.66 10.69
C GLN A 629 -16.40 -25.08 11.95
N LEU A 630 -17.73 -25.21 11.85
CA LEU A 630 -18.59 -25.74 12.91
C LEU A 630 -18.53 -27.28 13.00
N GLY A 631 -18.11 -27.95 11.93
CA GLY A 631 -18.00 -29.42 11.85
C GLY A 631 -19.31 -30.14 11.51
N VAL A 632 -20.30 -29.43 10.94
CA VAL A 632 -21.68 -29.91 10.72
C VAL A 632 -21.98 -30.27 9.26
N GLN A 633 -22.98 -31.11 9.05
CA GLN A 633 -23.46 -31.60 7.76
C GLN A 633 -24.97 -31.36 7.57
N VAL A 634 -25.47 -31.55 6.34
CA VAL A 634 -26.92 -31.48 6.06
C VAL A 634 -27.66 -32.56 6.85
N GLY A 635 -28.60 -32.12 7.69
CA GLY A 635 -29.36 -32.96 8.63
C GLY A 635 -29.07 -32.68 10.11
N ASP A 636 -27.90 -32.09 10.42
CA ASP A 636 -27.51 -31.74 11.79
C ASP A 636 -28.30 -30.52 12.32
N GLN A 637 -28.16 -30.22 13.61
CA GLN A 637 -28.76 -29.07 14.28
C GLN A 637 -27.68 -28.11 14.80
N VAL A 638 -27.94 -26.81 14.70
CA VAL A 638 -27.05 -25.72 15.16
C VAL A 638 -27.81 -24.72 16.03
N ALA A 639 -27.18 -24.25 17.10
CA ALA A 639 -27.77 -23.26 18.01
C ALA A 639 -27.52 -21.84 17.48
N VAL A 640 -28.55 -21.22 16.90
CA VAL A 640 -28.48 -19.87 16.32
C VAL A 640 -28.90 -18.85 17.36
N THR A 641 -27.95 -18.01 17.79
CA THR A 641 -28.19 -16.90 18.72
C THR A 641 -28.43 -15.62 17.91
N PHE A 642 -29.63 -15.07 18.03
CA PHE A 642 -30.07 -13.88 17.34
C PHE A 642 -29.79 -12.59 18.12
N THR A 643 -29.82 -11.45 17.40
CA THR A 643 -29.69 -10.12 18.01
C THR A 643 -30.81 -9.83 19.02
N SER A 644 -31.99 -10.42 18.84
CA SER A 644 -33.15 -10.40 19.76
C SER A 644 -32.94 -11.10 21.12
N GLN A 645 -31.80 -11.76 21.35
CA GLN A 645 -31.54 -12.73 22.45
C GLN A 645 -32.20 -14.11 22.27
N GLY A 646 -33.01 -14.33 21.23
CA GLY A 646 -33.50 -15.66 20.91
C GLY A 646 -32.35 -16.62 20.60
N ILE A 647 -32.33 -17.79 21.25
CA ILE A 647 -31.55 -18.95 20.78
C ILE A 647 -32.55 -19.93 20.19
N GLU A 648 -32.53 -20.11 18.87
CA GLU A 648 -33.32 -21.13 18.18
C GLU A 648 -32.39 -22.22 17.65
N THR A 649 -32.74 -23.48 17.87
CA THR A 649 -31.99 -24.62 17.35
C THR A 649 -32.49 -24.95 15.95
N LEU A 650 -31.78 -24.48 14.93
CA LEU A 650 -32.17 -24.67 13.52
C LEU A 650 -31.47 -25.89 12.93
N LYS A 651 -32.15 -26.54 11.98
CA LYS A 651 -31.63 -27.69 11.25
C LYS A 651 -30.89 -27.26 10.00
N VAL A 652 -29.71 -27.83 9.75
CA VAL A 652 -28.96 -27.60 8.50
C VAL A 652 -29.67 -28.32 7.34
N GLU A 653 -30.39 -27.57 6.51
CA GLU A 653 -31.18 -28.11 5.38
C GLU A 653 -30.41 -28.11 4.05
N GLY A 654 -29.35 -27.31 3.94
CA GLY A 654 -28.47 -27.29 2.78
C GLY A 654 -27.10 -26.68 3.08
N ILE A 655 -26.12 -26.97 2.24
CA ILE A 655 -24.79 -26.37 2.29
C ILE A 655 -24.43 -25.85 0.88
N TYR A 656 -23.83 -24.66 0.76
CA TYR A 656 -23.47 -24.06 -0.55
C TYR A 656 -22.02 -23.55 -0.61
N SER A 657 -21.41 -23.67 -1.79
CA SER A 657 -20.01 -23.30 -2.08
C SER A 657 -19.84 -21.87 -2.61
N SER A 658 -20.81 -21.37 -3.38
CA SER A 658 -20.72 -20.11 -4.15
C SER A 658 -21.78 -19.10 -3.74
N GLY A 659 -21.47 -17.80 -3.85
CA GLY A 659 -22.40 -16.70 -3.55
C GLY A 659 -22.26 -16.10 -2.15
N SER A 660 -21.35 -16.64 -1.33
CA SER A 660 -21.05 -16.19 0.05
C SER A 660 -20.60 -14.73 0.20
N LEU A 661 -20.32 -14.04 -0.92
CA LEU A 661 -20.01 -12.61 -0.92
C LEU A 661 -21.26 -11.72 -0.85
N LEU A 662 -22.38 -12.13 -1.43
CA LEU A 662 -23.67 -11.43 -1.28
C LEU A 662 -24.55 -12.07 -0.20
N LEU A 663 -24.72 -13.39 -0.26
CA LEU A 663 -25.39 -14.12 0.81
C LEU A 663 -24.60 -13.98 2.11
N GLY A 664 -25.31 -13.96 3.24
CA GLY A 664 -24.73 -14.33 4.51
C GLY A 664 -24.00 -15.68 4.44
N GLU A 665 -23.20 -15.97 5.47
CA GLU A 665 -22.61 -17.28 5.74
C GLU A 665 -23.65 -18.30 6.23
N ALA A 666 -24.85 -17.81 6.58
CA ALA A 666 -26.08 -18.55 6.73
C ALA A 666 -27.21 -17.92 5.87
N VAL A 667 -28.15 -18.73 5.39
CA VAL A 667 -29.41 -18.30 4.78
C VAL A 667 -30.57 -18.93 5.56
N LEU A 668 -31.54 -18.09 5.92
CA LEU A 668 -32.75 -18.46 6.67
C LEU A 668 -33.99 -17.98 5.90
N ASP A 669 -35.16 -18.49 6.27
CA ASP A 669 -36.43 -17.94 5.81
C ASP A 669 -36.62 -16.48 6.31
N ARG A 670 -37.13 -15.61 5.42
CA ARG A 670 -37.36 -14.18 5.66
C ARG A 670 -38.33 -13.89 6.80
N GLU A 671 -39.30 -14.75 7.11
CA GLU A 671 -40.17 -14.60 8.27
C GLU A 671 -39.38 -14.74 9.58
N VAL A 672 -38.46 -15.72 9.65
CA VAL A 672 -37.58 -15.93 10.82
C VAL A 672 -36.65 -14.74 11.02
N VAL A 673 -36.08 -14.21 9.93
CA VAL A 673 -35.22 -13.02 9.99
C VAL A 673 -35.99 -11.78 10.43
N SER A 674 -37.18 -11.56 9.87
CA SER A 674 -38.05 -10.43 10.26
C SER A 674 -38.49 -10.52 11.72
N ARG A 675 -38.74 -11.74 12.23
CA ARG A 675 -39.11 -12.01 13.64
C ARG A 675 -37.95 -11.80 14.61
N GLN A 676 -36.74 -12.26 14.26
CA GLN A 676 -35.60 -12.33 15.19
C GLN A 676 -34.51 -11.28 14.97
N VAL A 677 -34.61 -10.46 13.91
CA VAL A 677 -33.71 -9.33 13.63
C VAL A 677 -34.56 -8.11 13.26
N PRO A 678 -35.17 -7.40 14.24
CA PRO A 678 -36.12 -6.30 13.96
C PRO A 678 -35.55 -5.15 13.13
N ALA A 679 -34.24 -4.92 13.21
CA ALA A 679 -33.53 -3.93 12.41
C ALA A 679 -33.26 -4.36 10.94
N SER A 680 -33.62 -5.60 10.56
CA SER A 680 -33.47 -6.06 9.18
C SER A 680 -34.55 -5.48 8.27
N VAL A 681 -34.20 -5.38 6.98
CA VAL A 681 -34.97 -4.73 5.93
C VAL A 681 -34.70 -5.42 4.60
N ASP A 682 -35.69 -5.37 3.71
CA ASP A 682 -35.52 -5.83 2.33
C ASP A 682 -34.64 -4.83 1.56
N ILE A 683 -33.33 -5.07 1.53
CA ILE A 683 -32.37 -4.22 0.79
C ILE A 683 -32.57 -4.34 -0.73
N ALA A 684 -33.20 -5.42 -1.17
CA ALA A 684 -33.68 -5.61 -2.54
C ALA A 684 -34.91 -6.53 -2.55
N GLY A 685 -35.63 -6.55 -3.67
CA GLY A 685 -36.69 -7.50 -3.99
C GLY A 685 -36.32 -8.26 -5.26
N LEU A 686 -36.16 -9.57 -5.17
CA LEU A 686 -35.92 -10.45 -6.30
C LEU A 686 -37.28 -10.82 -6.91
N VAL A 687 -37.45 -10.60 -8.22
CA VAL A 687 -38.74 -10.76 -8.92
C VAL A 687 -38.56 -11.60 -10.17
N THR A 688 -39.20 -12.76 -10.21
CA THR A 688 -39.20 -13.71 -11.33
C THR A 688 -40.53 -13.59 -12.08
N LEU A 689 -40.49 -13.52 -13.40
CA LEU A 689 -41.65 -13.24 -14.25
C LEU A 689 -42.12 -14.50 -14.96
N LYS A 690 -43.44 -14.77 -14.95
CA LYS A 690 -44.06 -15.87 -15.72
C LYS A 690 -43.70 -15.83 -17.21
N LYS A 691 -43.37 -14.62 -17.69
CA LYS A 691 -42.69 -14.39 -18.95
C LYS A 691 -42.00 -13.02 -18.95
N ASP A 692 -40.68 -13.01 -19.10
CA ASP A 692 -39.94 -11.79 -19.37
C ASP A 692 -40.48 -11.08 -20.63
N THR A 693 -41.12 -9.93 -20.43
CA THR A 693 -41.60 -9.06 -21.51
C THR A 693 -41.45 -7.59 -21.14
N PRO A 694 -41.25 -6.68 -22.13
CA PRO A 694 -41.25 -5.24 -21.89
C PRO A 694 -42.57 -4.66 -21.34
N ALA A 695 -43.65 -5.45 -21.29
CA ALA A 695 -44.89 -5.08 -20.61
C ALA A 695 -44.82 -5.40 -19.12
N ALA A 696 -44.48 -6.66 -18.78
CA ALA A 696 -44.33 -7.13 -17.41
C ALA A 696 -43.31 -6.27 -16.61
N ARG A 697 -42.12 -6.01 -17.19
CA ARG A 697 -41.12 -5.14 -16.56
C ARG A 697 -41.67 -3.74 -16.25
N ARG A 698 -42.39 -3.12 -17.20
CA ARG A 698 -43.01 -1.80 -17.01
C ARG A 698 -44.12 -1.80 -15.96
N SER A 699 -44.82 -2.91 -15.75
CA SER A 699 -45.78 -3.06 -14.65
C SER A 699 -45.06 -2.97 -13.30
N VAL A 700 -43.95 -3.71 -13.13
CA VAL A 700 -43.11 -3.68 -11.92
C VAL A 700 -42.45 -2.30 -11.72
N GLU A 701 -41.81 -1.74 -12.76
CA GLU A 701 -41.22 -0.39 -12.76
C GLU A 701 -42.23 0.69 -12.33
N LYS A 702 -43.46 0.64 -12.87
CA LYS A 702 -44.53 1.61 -12.57
C LYS A 702 -45.02 1.47 -11.12
N LEU A 703 -45.14 0.24 -10.62
CA LEU A 703 -45.55 -0.02 -9.24
C LEU A 703 -44.48 0.45 -8.25
N ALA A 704 -43.22 0.01 -8.42
CA ALA A 704 -42.08 0.47 -7.63
C ALA A 704 -41.99 2.01 -7.59
N LYS A 705 -42.15 2.68 -8.75
CA LYS A 705 -42.15 4.14 -8.86
C LYS A 705 -43.32 4.82 -8.14
N THR A 706 -44.44 4.12 -7.94
CA THR A 706 -45.56 4.63 -7.13
C THR A 706 -45.22 4.63 -5.64
N TYR A 707 -44.40 3.66 -5.20
CA TYR A 707 -43.79 3.60 -3.87
C TYR A 707 -42.50 4.43 -3.74
N GLY A 708 -42.16 5.27 -4.73
CA GLY A 708 -40.96 6.12 -4.74
C GLY A 708 -39.67 5.42 -5.20
N VAL A 709 -39.67 4.09 -5.34
CA VAL A 709 -38.49 3.30 -5.73
C VAL A 709 -38.26 3.40 -7.23
N LYS A 710 -37.04 3.73 -7.65
CA LYS A 710 -36.68 3.97 -9.06
C LYS A 710 -35.70 2.98 -9.65
N SER A 711 -34.95 2.29 -8.81
CA SER A 711 -33.97 1.29 -9.24
C SER A 711 -34.71 -0.04 -9.42
N VAL A 712 -35.14 -0.33 -10.64
CA VAL A 712 -35.56 -1.68 -11.04
C VAL A 712 -34.59 -2.11 -12.13
N LEU A 713 -33.70 -3.02 -11.76
CA LEU A 713 -32.52 -3.42 -12.52
C LEU A 713 -32.67 -4.88 -12.95
N ARG A 714 -31.98 -5.31 -14.02
CA ARG A 714 -31.71 -6.74 -14.22
C ARG A 714 -30.57 -7.19 -13.30
N PRO A 715 -30.43 -8.50 -12.97
CA PRO A 715 -29.32 -8.99 -12.15
C PRO A 715 -27.95 -8.47 -12.57
N VAL A 716 -27.60 -8.53 -13.86
CA VAL A 716 -26.33 -8.01 -14.41
C VAL A 716 -26.13 -6.51 -14.15
N GLU A 717 -27.20 -5.72 -14.18
CA GLU A 717 -27.16 -4.28 -13.91
C GLU A 717 -26.96 -4.01 -12.42
N PHE A 718 -27.64 -4.80 -11.56
CA PHE A 718 -27.44 -4.80 -10.10
C PHE A 718 -26.00 -5.22 -9.73
N VAL A 719 -25.42 -6.27 -10.33
CA VAL A 719 -23.99 -6.61 -10.13
C VAL A 719 -23.11 -5.40 -10.46
N SER A 720 -23.37 -4.76 -11.60
CA SER A 720 -22.53 -3.67 -12.09
C SER A 720 -22.58 -2.42 -11.20
N SER A 721 -23.74 -2.07 -10.63
CA SER A 721 -23.88 -0.92 -9.72
C SER A 721 -23.21 -1.18 -8.37
N ARG A 722 -23.28 -2.41 -7.85
CA ARG A 722 -22.53 -2.83 -6.65
C ARG A 722 -21.02 -2.83 -6.90
N ALA A 723 -20.57 -3.25 -8.08
CA ALA A 723 -19.17 -3.19 -8.49
C ALA A 723 -18.64 -1.75 -8.69
N ASP A 724 -19.48 -0.79 -9.11
CA ASP A 724 -19.07 0.61 -9.33
C ASP A 724 -18.55 1.31 -8.06
N LEU A 725 -19.08 0.96 -6.88
CA LEU A 725 -18.56 1.44 -5.60
C LEU A 725 -17.11 0.97 -5.37
N LEU A 726 -16.80 -0.28 -5.74
CA LEU A 726 -15.44 -0.83 -5.64
C LEU A 726 -14.50 -0.25 -6.71
N ARG A 727 -15.02 0.17 -7.88
CA ARG A 727 -14.26 0.99 -8.83
C ARG A 727 -13.85 2.34 -8.22
N GLY A 728 -14.55 2.81 -7.18
CA GLY A 728 -14.10 3.91 -6.31
C GLY A 728 -12.75 3.60 -5.66
N PHE A 729 -12.69 2.54 -4.84
CA PHE A 729 -11.44 2.07 -4.23
C PHE A 729 -10.34 1.75 -5.24
N GLU A 730 -10.69 1.13 -6.38
CA GLU A 730 -9.74 0.86 -7.46
C GLU A 730 -9.02 2.13 -7.90
N ARG A 731 -9.74 3.24 -8.11
CA ARG A 731 -9.13 4.51 -8.52
C ARG A 731 -8.17 5.03 -7.45
N VAL A 732 -8.51 4.94 -6.16
CA VAL A 732 -7.58 5.32 -5.06
C VAL A 732 -6.32 4.46 -5.08
N ILE A 733 -6.48 3.13 -5.20
CA ILE A 733 -5.40 2.15 -5.34
C ILE A 733 -4.51 2.49 -6.55
N GLN A 734 -5.10 2.76 -7.72
CA GLN A 734 -4.35 3.10 -8.93
C GLN A 734 -3.51 4.38 -8.77
N TRP A 735 -4.00 5.43 -8.09
CA TRP A 735 -3.22 6.63 -7.78
C TRP A 735 -2.07 6.35 -6.80
N MET A 736 -2.30 5.54 -5.77
CA MET A 736 -1.29 5.09 -4.81
C MET A 736 -0.19 4.24 -5.47
N LEU A 737 -0.57 3.39 -6.42
CA LEU A 737 0.34 2.60 -7.25
C LEU A 737 1.13 3.45 -8.25
N LEU A 738 0.51 4.47 -8.86
CA LEU A 738 1.19 5.43 -9.72
C LEU A 738 2.29 6.19 -8.97
N PHE A 739 2.02 6.64 -7.74
CA PHE A 739 3.03 7.28 -6.90
C PHE A 739 4.20 6.33 -6.59
N THR A 740 3.90 5.07 -6.26
CA THR A 740 4.92 4.04 -5.99
C THR A 740 5.84 3.81 -7.19
N LEU A 741 5.29 3.83 -8.42
CA LEU A 741 6.06 3.75 -9.67
C LEU A 741 6.92 5.01 -9.91
N LEU A 742 6.39 6.21 -9.64
CA LEU A 742 7.14 7.47 -9.74
C LEU A 742 8.32 7.52 -8.75
N GLN A 743 8.15 6.96 -7.55
CA GLN A 743 9.24 6.88 -6.57
C GLN A 743 10.36 5.93 -7.03
N ALA A 744 10.01 4.76 -7.58
CA ALA A 744 10.98 3.82 -8.13
C ALA A 744 11.77 4.40 -9.32
N LEU A 745 11.13 5.25 -10.12
CA LEU A 745 11.75 5.97 -11.23
C LEU A 745 12.94 6.83 -10.77
N VAL A 746 12.84 7.50 -9.63
CA VAL A 746 13.94 8.30 -9.05
C VAL A 746 15.15 7.43 -8.72
N GLY A 747 14.94 6.20 -8.23
CA GLY A 747 16.01 5.23 -8.00
C GLY A 747 16.73 4.78 -9.29
N VAL A 748 15.98 4.60 -10.38
CA VAL A 748 16.54 4.29 -11.71
C VAL A 748 17.34 5.49 -12.26
N VAL A 749 16.79 6.71 -12.21
CA VAL A 749 17.48 7.95 -12.62
C VAL A 749 18.80 8.10 -11.85
N ASN A 750 18.77 8.00 -10.53
CA ASN A 750 19.94 8.17 -9.68
C ASN A 750 21.06 7.16 -10.01
N THR A 751 20.72 5.89 -10.20
CA THR A 751 21.73 4.84 -10.47
C THR A 751 22.30 4.94 -11.89
N LEU A 752 21.51 5.39 -12.88
CA LEU A 752 22.01 5.69 -14.22
C LEU A 752 22.90 6.94 -14.26
N LEU A 753 22.54 8.00 -13.52
CA LEU A 753 23.40 9.18 -13.35
C LEU A 753 24.74 8.84 -12.68
N LEU A 754 24.77 7.83 -11.79
CA LEU A 754 26.03 7.27 -11.30
C LEU A 754 26.80 6.51 -12.39
N SER A 755 26.20 5.52 -13.06
CA SER A 755 26.88 4.67 -14.07
C SER A 755 27.60 5.54 -15.11
N VAL A 756 26.95 6.64 -15.51
CA VAL A 756 27.51 7.64 -16.42
C VAL A 756 28.72 8.40 -15.85
N GLY A 757 28.71 8.72 -14.55
CA GLY A 757 29.80 9.39 -13.85
C GLY A 757 31.02 8.48 -13.61
N GLU A 758 30.81 7.23 -13.18
CA GLU A 758 31.87 6.23 -13.01
C GLU A 758 32.61 5.97 -14.32
N ARG A 759 31.86 5.83 -15.41
CA ARG A 759 32.38 5.39 -16.71
C ARG A 759 32.79 6.56 -17.63
N ARG A 760 32.97 7.77 -17.08
CA ARG A 760 33.40 8.96 -17.83
C ARG A 760 34.68 8.71 -18.65
N ARG A 761 35.66 8.00 -18.08
CA ARG A 761 36.89 7.62 -18.79
C ARG A 761 36.63 6.61 -19.92
N GLU A 762 35.74 5.64 -19.74
CA GLU A 762 35.34 4.69 -20.80
C GLU A 762 34.67 5.42 -21.97
N PHE A 763 33.72 6.31 -21.71
CA PHE A 763 33.07 7.10 -22.77
C PHE A 763 34.05 8.07 -23.44
N GLY A 764 35.01 8.63 -22.68
CA GLY A 764 36.13 9.40 -23.22
C GLY A 764 36.98 8.61 -24.20
N LEU A 765 37.43 7.42 -23.80
CA LEU A 765 38.21 6.48 -24.62
C LEU A 765 37.45 6.03 -25.86
N LEU A 766 36.17 5.65 -25.71
CA LEU A 766 35.31 5.29 -26.85
C LEU A 766 35.18 6.44 -27.84
N ARG A 767 35.00 7.69 -27.37
CA ARG A 767 34.92 8.87 -28.24
C ARG A 767 36.27 9.26 -28.84
N ALA A 768 37.39 8.99 -28.18
CA ALA A 768 38.74 9.15 -28.74
C ALA A 768 38.99 8.13 -29.86
N ALA A 769 38.53 6.88 -29.67
CA ALA A 769 38.50 5.82 -30.69
C ALA A 769 37.39 5.99 -31.75
N GLY A 770 36.93 7.22 -31.99
CA GLY A 770 35.99 7.56 -33.07
C GLY A 770 34.49 7.36 -32.80
N ALA A 771 34.07 6.92 -31.61
CA ALA A 771 32.64 6.78 -31.33
C ALA A 771 31.92 8.14 -31.31
N SER A 772 30.87 8.28 -32.12
CA SER A 772 30.04 9.48 -32.16
C SER A 772 29.24 9.67 -30.86
N ARG A 773 28.87 10.92 -30.56
CA ARG A 773 27.97 11.25 -29.43
C ARG A 773 26.67 10.42 -29.48
N ARG A 774 26.13 10.17 -30.68
CA ARG A 774 24.92 9.36 -30.91
C ARG A 774 25.12 7.87 -30.57
N GLN A 775 26.32 7.31 -30.76
CA GLN A 775 26.63 5.92 -30.36
C GLN A 775 26.77 5.79 -28.83
N VAL A 776 27.42 6.74 -28.16
CA VAL A 776 27.51 6.77 -26.69
C VAL A 776 26.12 6.94 -26.05
N MET A 777 25.31 7.88 -26.57
CA MET A 777 23.93 8.08 -26.12
C MET A 777 23.09 6.80 -26.28
N ARG A 778 23.20 6.12 -27.43
CA ARG A 778 22.49 4.85 -27.68
C ARG A 778 22.95 3.72 -26.77
N LEU A 779 24.23 3.65 -26.39
CA LEU A 779 24.73 2.64 -25.46
C LEU A 779 24.04 2.77 -24.08
N VAL A 780 24.01 3.99 -23.52
CA VAL A 780 23.39 4.25 -22.20
C VAL A 780 21.86 4.14 -22.27
N LEU A 781 21.22 4.54 -23.36
CA LEU A 781 19.78 4.31 -23.57
C LEU A 781 19.42 2.83 -23.64
N VAL A 782 20.25 1.99 -24.26
CA VAL A 782 20.01 0.53 -24.34
C VAL A 782 20.28 -0.16 -23.01
N GLU A 783 21.26 0.30 -22.24
CA GLU A 783 21.51 -0.14 -20.86
C GLU A 783 20.32 0.20 -19.95
N GLY A 784 19.86 1.45 -19.98
CA GLY A 784 18.68 1.89 -19.23
C GLY A 784 17.38 1.20 -19.67
N ALA A 785 17.16 1.02 -20.98
CA ALA A 785 16.03 0.26 -21.51
C ALA A 785 16.04 -1.21 -21.08
N ALA A 786 17.22 -1.84 -20.99
CA ALA A 786 17.34 -3.21 -20.51
C ALA A 786 17.03 -3.33 -19.01
N PHE A 787 17.49 -2.39 -18.17
CA PHE A 787 17.04 -2.33 -16.77
C PHE A 787 15.53 -2.12 -16.67
N ALA A 788 14.98 -1.21 -17.47
CA ALA A 788 13.56 -0.85 -17.48
C ALA A 788 12.66 -2.05 -17.84
N VAL A 789 12.89 -2.65 -19.01
CA VAL A 789 12.09 -3.76 -19.53
C VAL A 789 12.23 -5.01 -18.65
N ILE A 790 13.43 -5.34 -18.17
CA ILE A 790 13.65 -6.59 -17.42
C ILE A 790 13.26 -6.47 -15.95
N GLY A 791 13.43 -5.28 -15.34
CA GLY A 791 12.82 -4.99 -14.05
C GLY A 791 11.30 -5.10 -14.14
N THR A 792 10.71 -4.51 -15.18
CA THR A 792 9.27 -4.59 -15.46
C THR A 792 8.79 -6.04 -15.67
N LEU A 793 9.42 -6.83 -16.55
CA LEU A 793 9.01 -8.21 -16.83
C LEU A 793 9.15 -9.16 -15.63
N LEU A 794 10.25 -9.06 -14.88
CA LEU A 794 10.44 -9.85 -13.65
C LEU A 794 9.50 -9.38 -12.54
N GLY A 795 9.19 -8.09 -12.49
CA GLY A 795 8.14 -7.53 -11.63
C GLY A 795 6.78 -8.11 -11.99
N LEU A 796 6.35 -8.07 -13.26
CA LEU A 796 5.09 -8.68 -13.70
C LEU A 796 4.98 -10.15 -13.25
N LEU A 797 6.03 -10.95 -13.48
CA LEU A 797 6.07 -12.35 -13.05
C LEU A 797 5.93 -12.50 -11.53
N LEU A 798 6.72 -11.76 -10.74
CA LEU A 798 6.67 -11.83 -9.27
C LEU A 798 5.37 -11.26 -8.69
N GLY A 799 4.77 -10.28 -9.35
CA GLY A 799 3.47 -9.72 -8.99
C GLY A 799 2.34 -10.72 -9.22
N ILE A 800 2.28 -11.34 -10.41
CA ILE A 800 1.30 -12.40 -10.71
C ILE A 800 1.44 -13.59 -9.75
N LEU A 801 2.67 -14.02 -9.45
CA LEU A 801 2.93 -15.10 -8.48
C LEU A 801 2.58 -14.71 -7.04
N GLY A 802 2.94 -13.49 -6.62
CA GLY A 802 2.60 -12.95 -5.31
C GLY A 802 1.10 -12.77 -5.11
N ALA A 803 0.38 -12.30 -6.13
CA ALA A 803 -1.08 -12.23 -6.14
C ALA A 803 -1.70 -13.62 -6.08
N ARG A 804 -1.19 -14.61 -6.83
CA ARG A 804 -1.69 -16.00 -6.77
C ARG A 804 -1.52 -16.58 -5.36
N ALA A 805 -0.41 -16.27 -4.68
CA ALA A 805 -0.17 -16.67 -3.30
C ALA A 805 -1.07 -15.92 -2.30
N ALA A 806 -1.32 -14.61 -2.50
CA ALA A 806 -2.22 -13.82 -1.67
C ALA A 806 -3.68 -14.28 -1.81
N VAL A 807 -4.17 -14.51 -3.03
CA VAL A 807 -5.49 -15.10 -3.30
C VAL A 807 -5.61 -16.48 -2.65
N ASN A 808 -4.60 -17.35 -2.76
CA ASN A 808 -4.61 -18.63 -2.03
C ASN A 808 -4.66 -18.44 -0.49
N ALA A 809 -3.89 -17.50 0.06
CA ALA A 809 -3.89 -17.23 1.50
C ALA A 809 -5.22 -16.61 2.01
N LEU A 810 -5.95 -15.89 1.14
CA LEU A 810 -7.26 -15.31 1.43
C LEU A 810 -8.44 -16.16 0.90
N SER A 811 -8.17 -17.37 0.37
CA SER A 811 -9.22 -18.28 -0.14
C SER A 811 -10.21 -18.70 0.96
N SER A 812 -9.79 -18.70 2.23
CA SER A 812 -10.67 -18.80 3.39
C SER A 812 -11.78 -17.74 3.37
N PHE A 813 -11.43 -16.47 3.15
CA PHE A 813 -12.35 -15.31 3.13
C PHE A 813 -13.24 -15.18 1.88
N GLY A 814 -13.38 -16.25 1.07
CA GLY A 814 -14.23 -16.26 -0.13
C GLY A 814 -13.48 -16.13 -1.46
N ILE A 815 -12.27 -15.56 -1.45
CA ILE A 815 -11.57 -15.15 -2.68
C ILE A 815 -10.90 -16.36 -3.36
N SER A 816 -11.68 -17.12 -4.12
CA SER A 816 -11.25 -18.30 -4.88
C SER A 816 -10.77 -17.96 -6.31
N GLY A 817 -11.43 -16.99 -6.95
CA GLY A 817 -11.15 -16.55 -8.32
C GLY A 817 -9.74 -15.97 -8.49
N PHE A 818 -9.12 -16.24 -9.64
CA PHE A 818 -7.82 -15.67 -10.00
C PHE A 818 -7.82 -15.15 -11.43
N VAL A 819 -7.82 -13.82 -11.57
CA VAL A 819 -7.90 -13.12 -12.87
C VAL A 819 -6.72 -12.17 -13.03
N VAL A 820 -6.07 -12.26 -14.19
CA VAL A 820 -4.92 -11.45 -14.57
C VAL A 820 -5.41 -10.35 -15.54
N PRO A 821 -5.44 -9.07 -15.15
CA PRO A 821 -6.03 -8.00 -15.97
C PRO A 821 -5.04 -7.56 -17.05
N VAL A 822 -4.92 -8.38 -18.10
CA VAL A 822 -3.93 -8.21 -19.19
C VAL A 822 -3.87 -6.77 -19.76
N PRO A 823 -4.98 -6.03 -19.98
CA PRO A 823 -4.93 -4.64 -20.42
C PRO A 823 -4.21 -3.72 -19.43
N ILE A 824 -4.55 -3.81 -18.14
CA ILE A 824 -3.90 -3.02 -17.08
C ILE A 824 -2.43 -3.41 -16.97
N LEU A 825 -2.10 -4.70 -17.01
CA LEU A 825 -0.70 -5.15 -16.93
C LEU A 825 0.12 -4.70 -18.15
N LEU A 826 -0.47 -4.66 -19.35
CA LEU A 826 0.17 -4.15 -20.56
C LEU A 826 0.39 -2.63 -20.45
N VAL A 827 -0.62 -1.86 -20.00
CA VAL A 827 -0.49 -0.42 -19.75
C VAL A 827 0.59 -0.15 -18.70
N THR A 828 0.58 -0.87 -17.57
CA THR A 828 1.63 -0.78 -16.53
C THR A 828 3.00 -1.13 -17.09
N ALA A 829 3.13 -2.19 -17.89
CA ALA A 829 4.41 -2.61 -18.47
C ALA A 829 4.96 -1.59 -19.48
N VAL A 830 4.10 -1.01 -20.30
CA VAL A 830 4.45 0.07 -21.24
C VAL A 830 4.80 1.35 -20.48
N ALA A 831 4.03 1.74 -19.46
CA ALA A 831 4.30 2.91 -18.62
C ALA A 831 5.64 2.77 -17.88
N ALA A 832 5.86 1.67 -17.17
CA ALA A 832 7.11 1.43 -16.43
C ALA A 832 8.33 1.37 -17.38
N SER A 833 8.20 0.73 -18.54
CA SER A 833 9.26 0.66 -19.54
C SER A 833 9.56 2.02 -20.17
N THR A 834 8.53 2.78 -20.58
CA THR A 834 8.71 4.10 -21.21
C THR A 834 9.24 5.12 -20.21
N LEU A 835 8.71 5.18 -18.98
CA LEU A 835 9.26 5.99 -17.90
C LEU A 835 10.74 5.65 -17.64
N GLY A 836 11.09 4.37 -17.50
CA GLY A 836 12.49 3.93 -17.32
C GLY A 836 13.42 4.33 -18.47
N ILE A 837 12.93 4.35 -19.71
CA ILE A 837 13.67 4.83 -20.89
C ILE A 837 13.81 6.37 -20.88
N ILE A 838 12.77 7.09 -20.49
CA ILE A 838 12.79 8.56 -20.32
C ILE A 838 13.78 8.96 -19.21
N ALA A 839 13.77 8.24 -18.08
CA ALA A 839 14.75 8.37 -17.01
C ALA A 839 16.20 8.16 -17.48
N ALA A 840 16.42 7.25 -18.44
CA ALA A 840 17.73 7.03 -19.04
C ALA A 840 18.19 8.15 -20.00
N ALA A 841 17.27 8.99 -20.51
CA ALA A 841 17.59 10.00 -21.51
C ALA A 841 18.48 11.14 -20.98
N VAL A 842 18.27 11.60 -19.74
CA VAL A 842 19.12 12.63 -19.12
C VAL A 842 20.55 12.12 -18.85
N PRO A 843 20.76 10.97 -18.19
CA PRO A 843 22.07 10.30 -18.12
C PRO A 843 22.73 10.11 -19.50
N ALA A 844 21.99 9.59 -20.49
CA ALA A 844 22.55 9.31 -21.81
C ALA A 844 23.02 10.59 -22.54
N ARG A 845 22.29 11.70 -22.40
CA ARG A 845 22.72 13.02 -22.93
C ARG A 845 23.98 13.53 -22.22
N TRP A 846 24.13 13.28 -20.91
CA TRP A 846 25.35 13.65 -20.16
C TRP A 846 26.55 12.78 -20.56
N ALA A 847 26.37 11.46 -20.71
CA ALA A 847 27.42 10.55 -21.19
C ALA A 847 27.93 10.94 -22.58
N ALA A 848 27.01 11.28 -23.49
CA ALA A 848 27.32 11.72 -24.84
C ALA A 848 28.03 13.09 -24.90
N ALA A 849 27.97 13.89 -23.84
CA ALA A 849 28.62 15.20 -23.78
C ALA A 849 30.11 15.13 -23.43
N VAL A 850 30.55 14.09 -22.70
CA VAL A 850 31.92 13.92 -22.14
C VAL A 850 33.02 14.22 -23.18
N PRO A 851 33.84 15.27 -23.01
CA PRO A 851 34.92 15.60 -23.94
C PRO A 851 36.06 14.56 -23.88
N PRO A 852 36.60 14.10 -25.03
CA PRO A 852 37.66 13.09 -25.04
C PRO A 852 38.94 13.53 -24.32
N LEU A 853 39.39 14.77 -24.59
CA LEU A 853 40.63 15.30 -24.01
C LEU A 853 40.57 15.49 -22.49
N GLU A 854 39.42 15.90 -21.94
CA GLU A 854 39.21 15.97 -20.49
C GLU A 854 39.25 14.57 -19.84
N ALA A 855 38.55 13.61 -20.45
CA ALA A 855 38.43 12.25 -19.91
C ALA A 855 39.72 11.42 -20.02
N LEU A 856 40.68 11.88 -20.84
CA LEU A 856 42.04 11.35 -20.88
C LEU A 856 42.98 12.12 -19.93
N GLY A 857 42.78 13.43 -19.75
CA GLY A 857 43.63 14.31 -18.95
C GLY A 857 43.49 14.19 -17.42
N ASP A 858 42.50 13.44 -16.92
CA ASP A 858 42.32 13.13 -15.48
C ASP A 858 43.36 12.12 -14.94
N SER A 859 44.29 11.62 -15.78
CA SER A 859 45.49 10.91 -15.29
C SER A 859 46.39 11.85 -14.49
N GLY A 860 46.78 11.44 -13.28
CA GLY A 860 47.38 12.32 -12.27
C GLY A 860 48.62 13.12 -12.68
N GLY A 861 48.75 14.33 -12.11
CA GLY A 861 49.99 15.12 -12.09
C GLY A 861 49.88 16.55 -12.64
N SER A 862 49.27 16.73 -13.82
CA SER A 862 49.45 17.96 -14.62
C SER A 862 48.80 19.24 -14.04
N SER A 863 47.68 19.11 -13.30
CA SER A 863 46.91 20.25 -12.78
C SER A 863 47.71 21.15 -11.82
N SER A 864 48.65 20.57 -11.06
CA SER A 864 49.51 21.29 -10.10
C SER A 864 50.38 22.37 -10.77
N MET A 865 51.04 22.03 -11.89
CA MET A 865 51.92 22.97 -12.60
C MET A 865 51.17 24.14 -13.23
N ARG A 866 49.94 23.93 -13.71
CA ARG A 866 49.14 24.97 -14.37
C ARG A 866 48.61 26.02 -13.36
N GLY A 867 48.46 25.63 -12.09
CA GLY A 867 48.20 26.56 -10.98
C GLY A 867 49.44 27.40 -10.64
N LYS A 868 50.59 26.75 -10.34
CA LYS A 868 51.84 27.46 -9.96
C LYS A 868 52.25 28.52 -10.98
N ARG A 869 52.35 28.17 -12.28
CA ARG A 869 52.72 29.10 -13.36
C ARG A 869 51.76 30.29 -13.51
N LYS A 870 50.52 30.21 -13.01
CA LYS A 870 49.57 31.33 -13.03
C LYS A 870 49.79 32.28 -11.85
N ASN A 871 50.11 31.77 -10.66
CA ASN A 871 50.46 32.59 -9.51
C ASN A 871 51.85 33.25 -9.64
N GLU A 872 52.85 32.55 -10.19
CA GLU A 872 54.18 33.13 -10.46
C GLU A 872 54.08 34.33 -11.41
N LYS A 873 53.32 34.21 -12.51
CA LYS A 873 53.05 35.33 -13.43
C LYS A 873 52.20 36.44 -12.84
N ALA A 874 51.31 36.15 -11.88
CA ALA A 874 50.58 37.17 -11.14
C ALA A 874 51.51 37.94 -10.19
N SER A 875 52.36 37.24 -9.44
CA SER A 875 53.34 37.84 -8.51
C SER A 875 54.34 38.75 -9.21
N ALA A 876 54.91 38.29 -10.34
CA ALA A 876 55.84 39.08 -11.13
C ALA A 876 55.19 40.35 -11.75
N LYS A 877 53.91 40.27 -12.14
CA LYS A 877 53.18 41.42 -12.69
C LYS A 877 52.68 42.39 -11.62
N ALA A 878 52.50 41.94 -10.37
CA ALA A 878 52.12 42.81 -9.25
C ALA A 878 53.26 43.73 -8.77
N GLN A 879 54.52 43.38 -9.05
CA GLN A 879 55.71 44.16 -8.68
C GLN A 879 56.17 45.16 -9.75
N SER A 880 55.41 45.36 -10.83
CA SER A 880 55.89 46.05 -12.04
C SER A 880 54.85 46.98 -12.74
N ALA A 881 54.16 47.83 -11.97
CA ALA A 881 53.41 48.99 -12.50
C ALA A 881 53.33 50.14 -11.46
N PRO A 882 53.47 51.43 -11.86
CA PRO A 882 53.46 52.58 -10.95
C PRO A 882 52.05 53.15 -10.67
N ALA A 883 51.95 54.07 -9.71
CA ALA A 883 50.70 54.68 -9.25
C ALA A 883 50.49 56.12 -9.76
N ALA A 884 49.24 56.50 -10.11
CA ALA A 884 48.81 57.88 -10.28
C ALA A 884 47.27 58.07 -10.15
N SER A 885 46.86 58.80 -9.11
CA SER A 885 45.78 59.82 -9.05
C SER A 885 44.45 59.74 -9.87
N SER A 886 43.34 59.78 -9.12
CA SER A 886 42.23 60.79 -9.20
C SER A 886 40.89 60.53 -9.95
N SER A 887 39.82 60.97 -9.26
CA SER A 887 38.57 61.62 -9.74
C SER A 887 37.59 60.96 -10.74
N ALA A 888 36.53 60.36 -10.17
CA ALA A 888 35.13 60.85 -10.18
C ALA A 888 34.20 60.83 -11.43
N GLN A 889 32.92 60.56 -11.10
CA GLN A 889 31.66 61.10 -11.66
C GLN A 889 31.06 60.67 -13.04
N THR A 890 30.08 59.75 -12.93
CA THR A 890 28.66 59.85 -13.39
C THR A 890 28.22 60.12 -14.85
N SER A 891 27.05 59.54 -15.14
CA SER A 891 26.01 59.90 -16.14
C SER A 891 26.05 59.20 -17.52
N ALA A 892 24.84 58.98 -18.05
CA ALA A 892 24.52 58.44 -19.39
C ALA A 892 23.61 59.45 -20.12
N PRO A 893 23.36 59.30 -21.43
CA PRO A 893 22.02 58.80 -21.81
C PRO A 893 21.94 57.97 -23.12
N THR A 894 20.73 57.49 -23.40
CA THR A 894 20.20 56.83 -24.63
C THR A 894 19.33 57.82 -25.46
N PRO A 895 18.59 57.43 -26.53
CA PRO A 895 18.79 56.41 -27.59
C PRO A 895 18.62 56.95 -29.05
N ALA A 896 18.84 56.10 -30.07
CA ALA A 896 18.58 56.38 -31.50
C ALA A 896 17.92 55.17 -32.24
N VAL A 897 17.58 55.30 -33.53
CA VAL A 897 16.49 54.54 -34.21
C VAL A 897 16.76 54.21 -35.71
N SER A 898 16.17 53.09 -36.20
CA SER A 898 16.00 52.66 -37.62
C SER A 898 17.27 52.22 -38.40
N SER A 899 17.27 51.40 -39.47
CA SER A 899 16.24 50.65 -40.26
C SER A 899 16.87 49.50 -41.09
N GLY A 900 16.11 48.48 -41.50
CA GLY A 900 16.28 47.82 -42.83
C GLY A 900 16.73 46.35 -42.90
N ASP A 901 15.79 45.48 -43.28
CA ASP A 901 15.83 44.43 -44.31
C ASP A 901 16.92 43.31 -44.37
N ASP A 902 16.49 42.12 -43.89
CA ASP A 902 16.34 40.86 -44.65
C ASP A 902 17.42 39.71 -44.67
N TYR A 903 16.88 38.48 -44.79
CA TYR A 903 17.44 37.14 -45.02
C TYR A 903 18.54 36.48 -44.12
N LEU A 904 18.11 35.38 -43.48
CA LEU A 904 18.84 34.11 -43.22
C LEU A 904 20.26 34.13 -42.61
N SER A 905 20.37 34.02 -41.28
CA SER A 905 21.22 32.98 -40.63
C SER A 905 21.06 32.89 -39.10
N VAL A 906 21.48 31.73 -38.55
CA VAL A 906 21.62 31.38 -37.12
C VAL A 906 23.05 30.82 -36.97
N PRO A 907 23.83 31.03 -35.87
CA PRO A 907 23.50 31.52 -34.53
C PRO A 907 24.24 32.86 -34.21
N THR A 908 24.34 33.45 -33.00
CA THR A 908 24.56 32.89 -31.66
C THR A 908 24.36 33.96 -30.57
N PHE A 909 23.84 33.60 -29.40
CA PHE A 909 23.91 34.45 -28.19
C PHE A 909 24.30 33.68 -26.93
N THR A 910 24.82 34.41 -25.95
CA THR A 910 25.57 33.91 -24.78
C THR A 910 24.71 33.68 -23.53
N ARG A 911 25.27 32.98 -22.56
CA ARG A 911 24.54 32.19 -21.55
C ARG A 911 24.27 32.92 -20.22
N GLU A 912 24.17 34.25 -20.20
CA GLU A 912 24.15 35.02 -18.94
C GLU A 912 22.95 35.96 -18.75
N GLN A 913 22.01 36.04 -19.70
CA GLN A 913 20.75 36.81 -19.53
C GLN A 913 19.48 35.93 -19.41
N ALA A 914 19.60 34.61 -19.50
CA ALA A 914 18.48 33.67 -19.50
C ALA A 914 18.08 33.13 -18.09
N LEU A 915 18.29 33.92 -17.03
CA LEU A 915 18.04 33.49 -15.64
C LEU A 915 17.25 34.49 -14.78
N HIS A 916 16.70 35.56 -15.36
CA HIS A 916 15.94 36.58 -14.63
C HIS A 916 14.50 36.81 -15.13
N SER A 917 14.01 35.97 -16.04
CA SER A 917 12.74 36.14 -16.78
C SER A 917 11.79 34.94 -16.72
N ILE A 918 11.96 34.02 -15.76
CA ILE A 918 11.04 32.88 -15.51
C ILE A 918 10.70 32.80 -14.01
N ALA A 919 10.28 33.94 -13.45
CA ALA A 919 9.85 34.07 -12.04
C ALA A 919 8.67 35.05 -11.83
N THR A 920 8.15 35.68 -12.90
CA THR A 920 7.20 36.79 -12.79
C THR A 920 6.15 36.76 -13.91
N ALA A 921 5.30 35.72 -13.91
CA ALA A 921 4.20 35.57 -14.90
C ALA A 921 3.10 34.60 -14.41
N ALA A 922 2.50 34.86 -13.23
CA ALA A 922 1.36 34.07 -12.70
C ALA A 922 0.58 34.78 -11.57
N LEU A 923 0.49 36.12 -11.58
CA LEU A 923 -0.31 36.93 -10.64
C LEU A 923 -0.80 38.20 -11.35
N VAL A 924 -1.95 38.73 -10.89
CA VAL A 924 -2.67 39.91 -11.43
C VAL A 924 -3.33 39.67 -12.80
N SER A 925 -4.58 40.05 -13.08
CA SER A 925 -5.84 40.14 -12.32
C SER A 925 -6.96 40.50 -13.31
N GLU A 926 -8.22 40.15 -13.03
CA GLU A 926 -9.38 40.87 -13.58
C GLU A 926 -10.26 41.36 -12.43
N GLU A 927 -10.35 42.68 -12.30
CA GLU A 927 -11.42 43.42 -11.63
C GLU A 927 -11.97 44.40 -12.68
N ASP A 928 -13.29 44.62 -12.74
CA ASP A 928 -13.87 45.93 -12.40
C ASP A 928 -15.42 45.85 -12.36
N VAL A 929 -16.07 46.95 -11.93
CA VAL A 929 -17.53 47.21 -11.94
C VAL A 929 -18.34 46.40 -10.89
N PHE A 930 -19.08 46.99 -9.94
CA PHE A 930 -19.53 48.38 -9.71
C PHE A 930 -19.37 48.77 -8.22
N ALA A 931 -19.14 50.06 -7.91
CA ALA A 931 -18.97 50.57 -6.55
C ALA A 931 -20.17 51.40 -6.04
N ILE A 932 -20.26 51.65 -4.72
CA ILE A 932 -20.71 52.93 -4.09
C ILE A 932 -20.51 52.94 -2.55
N ALA A 933 -20.28 54.14 -2.00
CA ALA A 933 -20.30 54.57 -0.57
C ALA A 933 -19.09 54.26 0.35
N THR A 934 -18.73 55.29 1.15
CA THR A 934 -17.64 55.40 2.15
C THR A 934 -18.09 56.39 3.25
N PRO A 935 -17.25 56.81 4.23
CA PRO A 935 -16.64 56.08 5.36
C PRO A 935 -16.98 56.78 6.72
N THR A 936 -16.25 56.51 7.83
CA THR A 936 -15.68 57.53 8.77
C THR A 936 -14.91 56.88 9.96
N ALA A 937 -13.98 57.64 10.56
CA ALA A 937 -13.02 57.35 11.64
C ALA A 937 -13.65 56.96 13.02
N ALA A 938 -12.94 56.58 14.10
CA ALA A 938 -11.60 57.01 14.57
C ALA A 938 -10.92 56.12 15.65
N THR A 939 -9.67 56.48 15.99
CA THR A 939 -8.86 56.05 17.16
C THR A 939 -8.41 57.30 17.94
N PRO A 940 -8.02 57.28 19.24
CA PRO A 940 -6.62 56.92 19.61
C PRO A 940 -6.28 56.52 21.09
N ARG A 941 -5.00 56.12 21.32
CA ARG A 941 -4.11 56.32 22.51
C ARG A 941 -3.58 55.10 23.31
N THR A 942 -2.25 55.08 23.42
CA THR A 942 -1.34 54.30 24.31
C THR A 942 -0.89 55.19 25.51
N PRO A 943 -0.23 54.70 26.61
CA PRO A 943 1.17 54.22 26.59
C PRO A 943 1.57 53.12 27.63
N ALA A 944 2.86 52.76 27.67
CA ALA A 944 3.56 51.95 28.69
C ALA A 944 4.90 52.65 29.09
N PRO A 945 5.65 52.26 30.17
CA PRO A 945 6.75 51.26 30.02
C PRO A 945 7.34 50.52 31.28
N SER A 946 7.93 49.31 31.10
CA SER A 946 9.20 48.77 31.70
C SER A 946 9.43 48.59 33.24
N PRO A 947 10.49 47.87 33.75
CA PRO A 947 11.22 46.65 33.31
C PRO A 947 11.59 45.62 34.46
N GLU A 948 12.48 44.65 34.15
CA GLU A 948 13.20 43.59 34.96
C GLU A 948 14.03 44.07 36.21
N PRO A 949 14.60 43.21 37.15
CA PRO A 949 15.41 41.97 36.90
C PRO A 949 15.49 40.86 38.02
N ALA A 950 16.48 39.93 37.95
CA ALA A 950 16.91 38.92 38.96
C ALA A 950 18.48 38.82 39.04
N PRO A 951 19.16 38.26 40.09
CA PRO A 951 19.59 36.81 40.11
C PRO A 951 20.10 36.12 41.44
N SER A 952 20.10 34.76 41.51
CA SER A 952 21.07 33.81 42.19
C SER A 952 21.30 33.86 43.74
N PRO A 953 22.06 32.95 44.43
CA PRO A 953 22.93 31.79 44.02
C PRO A 953 22.71 30.43 44.81
N VAL A 954 23.76 29.58 44.97
CA VAL A 954 23.73 28.12 45.34
C VAL A 954 24.83 27.75 46.38
N PRO A 955 24.70 26.67 47.19
CA PRO A 955 25.75 25.63 47.31
C PRO A 955 25.24 24.16 47.47
N ALA A 956 26.14 23.17 47.51
CA ALA A 956 25.85 21.71 47.61
C ALA A 956 26.93 20.94 48.41
N LEU A 957 26.72 19.67 48.80
CA LEU A 957 27.74 18.75 49.35
C LEU A 957 27.30 17.25 49.41
N THR A 958 28.27 16.32 49.42
CA THR A 958 28.17 14.86 49.71
C THR A 958 29.46 14.41 50.45
N PRO A 959 29.47 13.29 51.21
CA PRO A 959 30.11 12.04 50.73
C PRO A 959 29.58 10.70 51.32
N GLU A 960 30.23 9.59 50.91
CA GLU A 960 30.13 8.16 51.34
C GLU A 960 30.79 7.86 52.72
N PRO A 961 30.71 6.65 53.37
CA PRO A 961 30.97 5.30 52.78
C PRO A 961 30.17 4.07 53.32
N ALA A 962 30.46 2.87 52.78
CA ALA A 962 29.99 1.54 53.24
C ALA A 962 31.11 0.76 54.01
N PRO A 963 30.90 -0.46 54.60
CA PRO A 963 30.87 -1.72 53.80
C PRO A 963 30.12 -2.98 54.37
N THR A 964 29.91 -4.00 53.51
CA THR A 964 29.74 -5.47 53.81
C THR A 964 28.53 -5.96 54.66
N LEU A 965 28.00 -7.19 54.54
CA LEU A 965 28.34 -8.41 53.76
C LEU A 965 27.10 -9.33 53.56
N GLU A 966 27.03 -10.06 52.44
CA GLU A 966 26.44 -11.42 52.18
C GLU A 966 25.68 -11.59 50.84
N SER A 967 25.27 -12.82 50.53
CA SER A 967 25.30 -13.48 49.21
C SER A 967 24.08 -13.33 48.28
N ALA A 968 24.37 -13.44 46.98
CA ALA A 968 23.44 -13.71 45.86
C ALA A 968 23.33 -15.25 45.62
N PRO A 969 22.42 -15.81 44.77
CA PRO A 969 21.72 -15.15 43.66
C PRO A 969 20.23 -15.49 43.40
N SER A 970 19.69 -14.79 42.39
CA SER A 970 18.45 -14.98 41.62
C SER A 970 18.18 -16.43 41.13
N PRO A 971 16.96 -16.81 40.66
CA PRO A 971 15.92 -15.92 40.10
C PRO A 971 14.42 -16.19 40.38
N VAL A 972 13.62 -15.18 40.02
CA VAL A 972 12.23 -15.19 39.52
C VAL A 972 11.40 -16.46 39.77
N LEU A 973 10.37 -16.34 40.62
CA LEU A 973 9.29 -17.32 40.74
C LEU A 973 8.05 -16.85 39.97
N ALA A 974 7.36 -17.78 39.31
CA ALA A 974 6.00 -17.59 38.82
C ALA A 974 4.97 -18.05 39.87
N LEU A 975 3.73 -17.58 39.77
CA LEU A 975 2.60 -18.14 40.51
C LEU A 975 1.47 -18.51 39.54
N THR A 976 0.93 -19.71 39.74
CA THR A 976 -0.33 -20.20 39.15
C THR A 976 -1.52 -19.65 39.94
N PRO A 977 -2.75 -20.02 39.55
CA PRO A 977 -3.48 -20.90 40.47
C PRO A 977 -4.09 -22.14 39.78
N GLU A 978 -4.74 -22.98 40.58
CA GLU A 978 -5.18 -24.34 40.23
C GLU A 978 -6.63 -24.43 39.71
N SER A 979 -6.92 -25.55 39.06
CA SER A 979 -8.26 -26.03 38.70
C SER A 979 -8.99 -26.72 39.85
N ALA A 980 -10.32 -26.69 39.89
CA ALA A 980 -11.12 -27.57 40.75
C ALA A 980 -12.45 -28.02 40.11
N LEU A 981 -12.94 -29.18 40.58
CA LEU A 981 -14.28 -29.76 40.40
C LEU A 981 -14.67 -30.41 39.04
N THR A 982 -14.50 -31.74 38.99
CA THR A 982 -15.47 -32.70 38.41
C THR A 982 -15.63 -33.89 39.36
N PRO A 983 -16.81 -34.54 39.39
CA PRO A 983 -16.86 -36.01 39.26
C PRO A 983 -18.11 -36.52 38.51
N GLU A 984 -18.21 -37.78 38.05
CA GLU A 984 -17.19 -38.85 37.90
C GLU A 984 -16.76 -38.94 36.40
N SER A 985 -16.44 -40.04 35.68
CA SER A 985 -16.30 -41.51 35.90
C SER A 985 -15.35 -42.09 34.81
N ALA A 986 -14.93 -43.36 34.76
CA ALA A 986 -15.21 -44.54 35.59
C ALA A 986 -13.99 -45.51 35.64
N LEU A 987 -14.19 -46.64 36.34
CA LEU A 987 -13.51 -47.95 36.24
C LEU A 987 -12.25 -48.12 35.33
N ARG A 988 -11.10 -48.19 36.02
CA ARG A 988 -9.89 -48.98 35.67
C ARG A 988 -10.20 -50.50 35.69
N PRO A 989 -9.40 -51.41 35.07
CA PRO A 989 -7.95 -51.51 35.30
C PRO A 989 -7.03 -51.92 34.11
N GLY A 990 -5.72 -51.75 34.31
CA GLY A 990 -4.65 -52.51 33.61
C GLY A 990 -4.04 -53.55 34.59
N PRO A 991 -2.72 -53.85 34.55
CA PRO A 991 -1.66 -53.40 33.64
C PRO A 991 -0.75 -54.59 33.16
N VAL A 992 0.55 -54.33 32.95
CA VAL A 992 1.72 -55.27 32.91
C VAL A 992 2.27 -55.70 31.52
N SER A 993 3.56 -55.36 31.33
CA SER A 993 4.52 -55.75 30.27
C SER A 993 5.21 -57.11 30.63
N PRO A 994 6.32 -57.62 30.00
CA PRO A 994 7.17 -57.10 28.92
C PRO A 994 7.62 -58.11 27.82
N GLN A 995 8.43 -57.61 26.88
CA GLN A 995 9.55 -58.25 26.14
C GLN A 995 9.56 -59.79 25.91
N LEU A 996 9.64 -60.21 24.63
CA LEU A 996 10.72 -61.08 24.10
C LEU A 996 10.72 -61.15 22.56
N LEU A 997 11.86 -61.51 21.97
CA LEU A 997 12.11 -61.73 20.53
C LEU A 997 12.52 -63.20 20.32
N PRO A 998 12.21 -63.85 19.17
CA PRO A 998 13.08 -63.73 17.98
C PRO A 998 12.40 -63.79 16.59
N SER A 999 13.23 -63.61 15.56
CA SER A 999 13.01 -63.74 14.10
C SER A 999 12.72 -65.21 13.64
N PRO A 1000 12.41 -65.54 12.35
CA PRO A 1000 12.46 -64.69 11.14
C PRO A 1000 11.35 -64.85 10.07
N ALA A 1001 11.13 -63.78 9.27
CA ALA A 1001 10.71 -63.86 7.85
C ALA A 1001 11.01 -62.52 7.12
N ALA A 1002 11.33 -62.57 5.82
CA ALA A 1002 11.59 -61.40 4.97
C ALA A 1002 10.33 -61.04 4.12
N PRO A 1003 10.21 -59.80 3.58
CA PRO A 1003 8.92 -59.23 3.20
C PRO A 1003 8.45 -59.57 1.77
N PRO A 1004 7.13 -59.53 1.51
CA PRO A 1004 6.59 -59.45 0.16
C PRO A 1004 6.82 -58.04 -0.42
N ALA A 1005 7.56 -57.96 -1.53
CA ALA A 1005 7.72 -56.75 -2.34
C ALA A 1005 6.49 -56.52 -3.26
N PRO A 1006 6.24 -55.28 -3.75
CA PRO A 1006 4.97 -54.94 -4.40
C PRO A 1006 4.80 -55.50 -5.83
N VAL A 1007 3.54 -55.48 -6.28
CA VAL A 1007 3.07 -55.96 -7.59
C VAL A 1007 3.83 -55.27 -8.76
N PRO A 1008 4.32 -56.01 -9.77
CA PRO A 1008 5.05 -55.44 -10.89
C PRO A 1008 4.13 -54.79 -11.94
N ALA A 1009 4.63 -53.72 -12.57
CA ALA A 1009 4.04 -53.15 -13.78
C ALA A 1009 4.38 -53.98 -15.03
N PRO A 1010 3.51 -54.02 -16.06
CA PRO A 1010 3.79 -54.74 -17.31
C PRO A 1010 4.86 -54.05 -18.17
N VAL A 1011 5.65 -54.86 -18.88
CA VAL A 1011 6.83 -54.49 -19.69
C VAL A 1011 6.57 -54.88 -21.17
N PRO A 1012 7.09 -54.16 -22.18
CA PRO A 1012 6.44 -54.10 -23.51
C PRO A 1012 6.97 -55.10 -24.56
N ALA A 1013 6.22 -55.17 -25.67
CA ALA A 1013 6.53 -55.88 -26.92
C ALA A 1013 6.27 -54.94 -28.14
N PRO A 1014 6.75 -55.25 -29.37
CA PRO A 1014 7.37 -54.23 -30.22
C PRO A 1014 6.50 -53.54 -31.30
N VAL A 1015 7.09 -52.49 -31.86
CA VAL A 1015 6.60 -51.59 -32.92
C VAL A 1015 6.73 -52.19 -34.33
N PRO A 1016 5.74 -51.94 -35.22
CA PRO A 1016 5.97 -51.65 -36.63
C PRO A 1016 5.61 -50.17 -36.96
N ALA A 1017 6.30 -49.60 -37.96
CA ALA A 1017 6.19 -48.17 -38.30
C ALA A 1017 5.05 -47.86 -39.31
N PRO A 1018 4.53 -46.62 -39.34
CA PRO A 1018 3.70 -46.12 -40.44
C PRO A 1018 4.58 -45.63 -41.61
N ASP A 1019 4.37 -46.19 -42.80
CA ASP A 1019 4.99 -45.77 -44.06
C ASP A 1019 4.17 -44.64 -44.76
N PRO A 1020 4.66 -44.01 -45.85
CA PRO A 1020 4.58 -42.55 -45.97
C PRO A 1020 3.48 -42.01 -46.89
N ALA A 1021 3.35 -40.68 -46.88
CA ALA A 1021 2.46 -39.93 -47.78
C ALA A 1021 2.91 -40.03 -49.26
N PRO A 1022 1.95 -40.17 -50.21
CA PRO A 1022 2.25 -40.22 -51.64
C PRO A 1022 2.55 -38.84 -52.26
N GLU A 1023 3.13 -38.89 -53.46
CA GLU A 1023 3.80 -37.82 -54.18
C GLU A 1023 2.89 -36.69 -54.72
N SER A 1024 3.49 -35.57 -55.14
CA SER A 1024 2.78 -34.40 -55.72
C SER A 1024 3.44 -33.85 -57.00
N VAL A 1025 2.97 -34.34 -58.16
CA VAL A 1025 3.36 -33.97 -59.55
C VAL A 1025 2.16 -34.30 -60.47
N PRO A 1026 1.86 -33.62 -61.61
CA PRO A 1026 2.48 -32.46 -62.29
C PRO A 1026 1.52 -31.24 -62.51
N VAL A 1027 1.97 -30.28 -63.32
CA VAL A 1027 1.31 -29.00 -63.70
C VAL A 1027 0.70 -29.05 -65.13
N PRO A 1028 -0.45 -28.40 -65.38
CA PRO A 1028 -0.51 -27.29 -66.38
C PRO A 1028 -1.25 -26.07 -65.79
N ALA A 1029 -0.86 -24.79 -65.96
CA ALA A 1029 -0.66 -24.00 -67.19
C ALA A 1029 -1.98 -23.91 -68.02
N SER A 1030 -2.60 -22.78 -68.36
CA SER A 1030 -2.17 -21.38 -68.63
C SER A 1030 -3.43 -20.43 -68.63
N PRO A 1031 -3.48 -19.24 -69.30
CA PRO A 1031 -2.72 -17.98 -69.17
C PRO A 1031 -3.62 -16.70 -69.03
N GLN A 1032 -3.00 -15.50 -69.16
CA GLN A 1032 -3.60 -14.15 -69.38
C GLN A 1032 -4.25 -13.49 -68.13
N ALA A 1033 -4.30 -12.16 -67.96
CA ALA A 1033 -3.98 -10.96 -68.79
C ALA A 1033 -3.54 -9.79 -67.85
N ASP A 1034 -2.99 -8.63 -68.25
CA ASP A 1034 -2.32 -8.09 -69.47
C ASP A 1034 -1.61 -6.75 -69.09
N ARG A 1035 -0.76 -6.20 -69.97
CA ARG A 1035 -0.07 -4.87 -69.97
C ARG A 1035 0.97 -4.62 -68.86
N ALA A 1036 2.26 -4.48 -69.19
CA ALA A 1036 2.94 -3.49 -70.06
C ALA A 1036 2.96 -2.07 -69.44
N ALA A 1037 4.04 -1.56 -68.83
CA ALA A 1037 5.47 -1.43 -69.20
C ALA A 1037 5.83 -0.17 -70.03
N ARG A 1038 6.76 0.63 -69.49
CA ARG A 1038 7.70 1.45 -70.27
C ARG A 1038 9.13 1.27 -69.72
N ARG A 1039 10.08 1.06 -70.62
CA ARG A 1039 11.54 0.90 -70.42
C ARG A 1039 12.23 2.28 -70.77
N PRO A 1040 13.51 2.43 -71.20
CA PRO A 1040 14.67 1.49 -71.29
C PRO A 1040 16.11 2.04 -71.04
N THR A 1041 17.00 1.13 -70.57
CA THR A 1041 18.46 1.01 -70.95
C THR A 1041 19.44 2.16 -70.57
N ARG A 1042 20.78 2.03 -70.55
CA ARG A 1042 21.76 1.29 -71.40
C ARG A 1042 22.94 0.60 -70.65
N PRO A 1043 23.72 -0.30 -71.32
CA PRO A 1043 24.26 -1.54 -70.70
C PRO A 1043 25.72 -1.91 -71.13
N LEU A 1044 26.06 -3.23 -71.11
CA LEU A 1044 27.20 -3.92 -71.78
C LEU A 1044 28.58 -3.87 -71.06
N PHE A 1045 29.55 -4.80 -71.21
CA PHE A 1045 29.66 -6.28 -71.42
C PHE A 1045 31.17 -6.65 -71.61
N SER A 1046 31.70 -7.89 -71.58
CA SER A 1046 31.36 -9.21 -70.99
C SER A 1046 32.42 -10.28 -71.37
N ARG A 1047 32.39 -11.48 -70.75
CA ARG A 1047 32.89 -12.79 -71.29
C ARG A 1047 34.44 -12.99 -71.36
N PRO A 1048 34.97 -14.22 -71.65
CA PRO A 1048 34.33 -15.50 -72.04
C PRO A 1048 34.55 -16.68 -71.07
N ALA A 1049 34.33 -17.92 -71.53
CA ALA A 1049 34.32 -19.18 -70.77
C ALA A 1049 35.09 -20.32 -71.46
N VAL A 1050 35.42 -21.41 -70.74
CA VAL A 1050 35.95 -22.70 -71.25
C VAL A 1050 35.41 -23.86 -70.38
N VAL A 1051 35.23 -25.05 -70.97
CA VAL A 1051 34.91 -26.34 -70.29
C VAL A 1051 35.58 -27.49 -71.06
N ALA A 1052 36.25 -28.43 -70.36
CA ALA A 1052 36.46 -29.84 -70.75
C ALA A 1052 37.11 -30.65 -69.58
N PRO A 1053 36.97 -32.00 -69.50
CA PRO A 1053 37.22 -32.77 -68.26
C PRO A 1053 38.17 -33.99 -68.40
N VAL A 1054 38.32 -34.81 -67.34
CA VAL A 1054 38.27 -36.31 -67.29
C VAL A 1054 38.81 -36.87 -65.94
N GLU A 1055 37.99 -37.71 -65.26
CA GLU A 1055 38.23 -38.94 -64.44
C GLU A 1055 39.45 -39.08 -63.46
N GLN A 1056 39.49 -39.93 -62.40
CA GLN A 1056 38.60 -40.98 -61.83
C GLN A 1056 38.87 -41.17 -60.28
N PHE A 1057 38.20 -42.14 -59.62
CA PHE A 1057 38.24 -42.51 -58.17
C PHE A 1057 39.60 -43.15 -57.70
N PRO A 1058 39.97 -43.26 -56.38
CA PRO A 1058 39.15 -43.80 -55.25
C PRO A 1058 39.42 -43.24 -53.81
N ASP A 1059 39.19 -44.10 -52.80
CA ASP A 1059 39.04 -43.94 -51.32
C ASP A 1059 40.23 -43.36 -50.48
N PRO A 1060 40.02 -43.04 -49.17
CA PRO A 1060 40.90 -42.13 -48.40
C PRO A 1060 41.97 -42.81 -47.51
N PRO A 1061 43.02 -42.03 -47.14
CA PRO A 1061 43.67 -42.20 -45.83
C PRO A 1061 44.00 -40.86 -45.10
N GLU A 1062 44.77 -40.99 -44.02
CA GLU A 1062 45.09 -40.01 -42.97
C GLU A 1062 45.98 -38.83 -43.39
N PRO A 1063 46.03 -37.72 -42.60
CA PRO A 1063 47.03 -36.68 -42.74
C PRO A 1063 48.30 -37.05 -41.94
N ASP A 1064 49.43 -37.32 -42.61
CA ASP A 1064 50.70 -37.55 -41.91
C ASP A 1064 51.91 -36.78 -42.47
N GLN A 1065 52.93 -36.71 -41.63
CA GLN A 1065 54.03 -35.76 -41.52
C GLN A 1065 54.94 -35.56 -42.75
N ALA A 1066 55.47 -34.33 -42.85
CA ALA A 1066 56.88 -34.09 -43.19
C ALA A 1066 57.48 -33.10 -42.17
N GLN A 1067 58.73 -33.31 -41.78
CA GLN A 1067 59.33 -32.73 -40.56
C GLN A 1067 60.13 -31.45 -40.84
N PRO A 1068 60.16 -30.47 -39.92
CA PRO A 1068 61.30 -29.57 -39.75
C PRO A 1068 62.39 -30.24 -38.90
N ASP A 1069 63.66 -30.07 -39.27
CA ASP A 1069 64.78 -30.80 -38.66
C ASP A 1069 64.99 -30.55 -37.16
N GLN A 1070 65.47 -31.59 -36.47
CA GLN A 1070 65.89 -31.51 -35.08
C GLN A 1070 67.35 -31.06 -34.98
N ALA A 1071 67.60 -30.02 -34.18
CA ALA A 1071 68.89 -29.77 -33.57
C ALA A 1071 68.68 -29.59 -32.06
N GLN A 1072 69.11 -30.58 -31.27
CA GLN A 1072 69.14 -30.47 -29.81
C GLN A 1072 70.24 -29.47 -29.38
N PRO A 1073 70.05 -28.82 -28.23
CA PRO A 1073 71.03 -29.05 -27.18
C PRO A 1073 70.40 -29.42 -25.82
N ASP A 1074 70.99 -30.48 -25.26
CA ASP A 1074 71.26 -30.72 -23.84
C ASP A 1074 70.12 -30.67 -22.81
N GLN A 1075 69.77 -31.87 -22.34
CA GLN A 1075 69.13 -32.06 -21.05
C GLN A 1075 70.13 -31.72 -19.92
N ALA A 1076 69.87 -30.65 -19.18
CA ALA A 1076 70.37 -30.48 -17.82
C ALA A 1076 69.20 -30.63 -16.85
N GLN A 1077 69.26 -31.63 -15.98
CA GLN A 1077 68.42 -31.69 -14.78
C GLN A 1077 69.13 -30.95 -13.64
N PRO A 1078 68.44 -30.02 -12.97
CA PRO A 1078 68.75 -29.65 -11.59
C PRO A 1078 67.52 -29.92 -10.69
N ASP A 1079 67.62 -31.02 -9.96
CA ASP A 1079 67.15 -31.25 -8.58
C ASP A 1079 65.71 -30.92 -8.15
N GLN A 1080 65.09 -31.94 -7.54
CA GLN A 1080 63.95 -31.78 -6.63
C GLN A 1080 64.41 -31.17 -5.29
N ALA A 1081 64.64 -29.85 -5.26
CA ALA A 1081 64.79 -29.13 -4.00
C ALA A 1081 63.42 -28.89 -3.35
N GLN A 1082 63.16 -29.52 -2.20
CA GLN A 1082 62.13 -29.04 -1.27
C GLN A 1082 62.67 -27.83 -0.51
N PRO A 1083 62.01 -26.66 -0.54
CA PRO A 1083 62.31 -25.56 0.38
C PRO A 1083 61.33 -25.62 1.56
N ASP A 1084 61.79 -26.30 2.62
CA ASP A 1084 61.42 -26.21 4.03
C ASP A 1084 59.99 -25.82 4.45
N GLN A 1085 59.41 -26.68 5.30
CA GLN A 1085 58.36 -26.25 6.25
C GLN A 1085 58.97 -25.36 7.33
N ALA A 1086 59.19 -24.08 7.00
CA ALA A 1086 59.50 -23.06 7.99
C ALA A 1086 58.32 -22.89 8.96
N GLN A 1087 58.36 -23.60 10.08
CA GLN A 1087 57.55 -23.29 11.25
C GLN A 1087 57.90 -21.85 11.69
N PRO A 1088 56.92 -21.01 12.05
CA PRO A 1088 57.22 -19.82 12.83
C PRO A 1088 57.57 -20.29 14.24
N ASP A 1089 58.85 -20.44 14.53
CA ASP A 1089 59.34 -20.85 15.83
C ASP A 1089 58.80 -19.93 16.94
N GLN A 1090 58.47 -20.53 18.08
CA GLN A 1090 58.09 -19.78 19.28
C GLN A 1090 59.35 -19.18 19.91
N ALA A 1091 59.78 -18.03 19.38
CA ALA A 1091 60.76 -17.17 20.01
C ALA A 1091 60.18 -16.61 21.32
N GLN A 1092 60.26 -17.40 22.39
CA GLN A 1092 60.27 -16.88 23.75
C GLN A 1092 61.48 -15.95 23.88
N PRO A 1093 61.36 -14.79 24.54
CA PRO A 1093 62.53 -13.98 24.85
C PRO A 1093 63.35 -14.69 25.94
N ASP A 1094 64.58 -15.09 25.60
CA ASP A 1094 65.49 -15.73 26.57
C ASP A 1094 65.67 -14.86 27.82
N GLN A 1095 65.50 -15.47 28.99
CA GLN A 1095 65.71 -14.82 30.27
C GLN A 1095 67.21 -14.73 30.59
N ALA A 1096 67.88 -13.74 30.00
CA ALA A 1096 69.21 -13.31 30.43
C ALA A 1096 69.11 -12.55 31.77
N GLN A 1097 68.93 -13.28 32.87
CA GLN A 1097 69.24 -12.75 34.21
C GLN A 1097 70.76 -12.56 34.33
N PRO A 1098 71.26 -11.38 34.76
CA PRO A 1098 72.62 -11.27 35.27
C PRO A 1098 72.69 -12.01 36.61
N ASP A 1099 73.68 -12.89 36.75
CA ASP A 1099 73.74 -13.84 37.86
C ASP A 1099 74.34 -13.23 39.14
N GLN A 1100 73.95 -13.82 40.28
CA GLN A 1100 74.57 -13.72 41.62
C GLN A 1100 74.82 -12.33 42.27
N ALA A 1101 74.02 -12.07 43.31
CA ALA A 1101 74.58 -11.78 44.65
C ALA A 1101 73.54 -12.06 45.76
N GLN A 1102 73.76 -13.12 46.56
CA GLN A 1102 73.32 -13.16 47.96
C GLN A 1102 74.56 -12.94 48.84
N PRO A 1103 74.42 -12.19 49.93
CA PRO A 1103 74.85 -12.69 51.22
C PRO A 1103 73.81 -12.46 52.33
N ASP A 1104 73.92 -13.30 53.37
CA ASP A 1104 73.23 -13.31 54.68
C ASP A 1104 71.69 -13.47 54.69
#